data_AF-A0A290XEQ2-F1
#
_entry.id   AF-A0A290XEQ2-F1
#
_cell.length_a   1.000
_cell.length_b   1.000
_cell.length_c   1.000
_cell.angle_alpha   90.00
_cell.angle_beta   90.00
_cell.angle_gamma   90.00
#
_symmetry.space_group_name_H-M   'P 1'
#
loop_
_entity.id
_entity.type
_entity.pdbx_description
1 polymer ?
#
loop_
_entity_poly.entity_id
_entity_poly.type
_entity_poly.pdbx_seq_one_letter_code
_entity_poly.pdbx_strand_id
1 'polypeptide(L)'
;MERKHGRNLRADIMSLPRNAWRNRHARGANVVPARSRRPARCFPGALHGAPAALSACFRATRKHVDPPHAADGGSGYARPTRWSGRRWPAAAAVSCRPFSRRRPAAVYTAAMRNGIEHEGSPDPGHRALSDDRQLLRGVLAHDMRRDVRRHLRPMLAWYLLFTGFATVAAAPLTTWSLAALLHWIEQPLAGEFDGLAGLVLALVWLMLAGAFSWFVVSLQQAGMLLVSASHGCRYRIAAAALRGMLRRAGPLAALAACQVIAHALLALPWLCIGGALYIRLLGGLDPYYVISARPPALWWFLLAFGPVLAMGLALHATLYFRWLLATPALVLEGRSPLAALARSRDLTRGRHLRIAMLVVGVALGVAAMPLLVNELYARAATPLLDWLPDSRLLVNAGMVVYLTVHAATVLGALFLGTTANALLVRALFLRLGGQRGTRSVDAAPARPARFVWAAEAAFLVVAVVQAALAVATMNLRSEPTITAHRGASTVAPENTLAAFQAAIDAGADAIEFDVRLSADGQVVVFHDRDFRRVAGDPRAVEQMRLADMRDVDIGSWFDPAFAGERIATLGEALAFIDGRAMALVELKPDAGNAQALLDATLAEVARSDEPDRVMLASLSPDLVRAARAAAPQVQVALFANAALPGTARRTDFDMLGLNHLQLDSGAVADARRRGYRLQAWTVDDPVRMARYLDLGVDDISTNLPAEAVRVRDDRAALNDAERLLARLRSWFRR
;
A
#
# COMPACT_ATOMS: atom_id res chain seq x y z
N MET A 1 -19.76 62.35 6.75
CA MET A 1 -18.36 62.65 6.37
C MET A 1 -17.81 61.37 5.76
N GLU A 2 -17.66 61.29 4.44
CA GLU A 2 -16.47 61.73 3.66
C GLU A 2 -15.30 60.73 3.72
N ARG A 3 -14.47 60.55 2.68
CA ARG A 3 -14.64 60.53 1.20
C ARG A 3 -13.23 60.21 0.61
N LYS A 4 -13.15 59.48 -0.52
CA LYS A 4 -11.90 59.10 -1.25
C LYS A 4 -11.01 58.12 -0.45
N HIS A 5 -10.45 57.07 -1.04
CA HIS A 5 -9.88 56.99 -2.39
C HIS A 5 -10.30 55.75 -3.19
N GLY A 6 -10.23 55.87 -4.50
CA GLY A 6 -10.13 54.74 -5.43
C GLY A 6 -9.29 55.15 -6.64
N ARG A 7 -8.50 54.23 -7.18
CA ARG A 7 -7.88 54.32 -8.52
C ARG A 7 -7.50 52.94 -9.04
N ASN A 8 -8.04 52.66 -10.22
CA ASN A 8 -7.62 51.77 -11.30
C ASN A 8 -6.36 50.90 -11.12
N LEU A 9 -6.49 49.63 -11.48
CA LEU A 9 -5.51 48.91 -12.28
C LEU A 9 -6.23 47.96 -13.26
N ARG A 10 -6.02 48.20 -14.56
CA ARG A 10 -6.35 47.38 -15.74
C ARG A 10 -5.15 47.56 -16.69
N ALA A 11 -4.88 46.56 -17.55
CA ALA A 11 -3.65 46.43 -18.34
C ALA A 11 -2.40 46.18 -17.46
N ASP A 12 -1.46 45.28 -17.78
CA ASP A 12 -1.36 44.29 -18.88
C ASP A 12 -0.65 43.02 -18.37
N ILE A 13 -0.97 41.84 -18.94
CA ILE A 13 -0.01 40.93 -19.64
C ILE A 13 -0.83 40.04 -20.59
N MET A 14 -0.67 40.22 -21.91
CA MET A 14 -0.95 39.18 -22.92
C MET A 14 0.38 38.64 -23.45
N SER A 15 0.62 37.34 -23.36
CA SER A 15 1.40 36.55 -24.37
C SER A 15 1.64 35.10 -23.92
N LEU A 16 0.87 34.16 -24.47
CA LEU A 16 1.29 32.76 -24.65
C LEU A 16 0.90 32.31 -26.07
N PRO A 17 1.78 31.64 -26.82
CA PRO A 17 1.60 31.47 -28.26
C PRO A 17 0.60 30.36 -28.61
N ARG A 18 -0.47 30.72 -29.34
CA ARG A 18 -1.24 29.77 -30.16
C ARG A 18 -0.54 29.59 -31.51
N ASN A 19 0.07 28.42 -31.75
CA ASN A 19 0.43 27.88 -33.06
C ASN A 19 0.95 26.43 -32.89
N ALA A 20 0.72 25.48 -33.79
CA ALA A 20 -0.13 25.49 -34.98
C ALA A 20 -0.59 24.06 -35.35
N TRP A 21 -1.84 23.92 -35.80
CA TRP A 21 -2.30 22.76 -36.57
C TRP A 21 -3.33 23.22 -37.62
N ARG A 22 -2.85 23.54 -38.83
CA ARG A 22 -3.69 23.59 -40.04
C ARG A 22 -2.87 23.30 -41.31
N ASN A 23 -3.42 22.39 -42.11
CA ASN A 23 -3.27 22.22 -43.56
C ASN A 23 -1.87 22.04 -44.17
N ARG A 24 -1.63 20.86 -44.78
CA ARG A 24 -0.75 20.75 -45.94
C ARG A 24 -1.22 19.73 -47.00
N HIS A 25 -2.39 20.02 -47.57
CA HIS A 25 -2.79 19.63 -48.92
C HIS A 25 -3.10 20.92 -49.71
N ALA A 26 -2.85 21.07 -51.02
CA ALA A 26 -2.05 20.27 -51.95
C ALA A 26 -1.64 21.16 -53.16
N ARG A 27 -0.69 20.70 -53.99
CA ARG A 27 -0.46 21.09 -55.40
C ARG A 27 0.57 20.10 -56.00
N GLY A 28 0.33 19.45 -57.15
CA GLY A 28 -0.87 19.46 -57.97
C GLY A 28 -0.89 18.41 -59.09
N ALA A 29 -1.78 18.65 -60.05
CA ALA A 29 -2.03 18.00 -61.35
C ALA A 29 -0.83 17.31 -62.07
N ASN A 30 -1.02 16.31 -62.96
CA ASN A 30 -2.27 15.73 -63.50
C ASN A 30 -2.05 14.35 -64.19
N VAL A 31 -3.11 13.84 -64.84
CA VAL A 31 -3.19 12.77 -65.86
C VAL A 31 -3.70 11.40 -65.37
N VAL A 32 -4.65 10.88 -66.16
CA VAL A 32 -5.50 9.69 -65.98
C VAL A 32 -5.43 8.92 -67.31
N PRO A 33 -5.27 7.57 -67.35
CA PRO A 33 -6.47 6.74 -67.60
C PRO A 33 -6.52 5.31 -67.01
N ALA A 34 -7.63 5.05 -66.31
CA ALA A 34 -8.62 4.00 -66.62
C ALA A 34 -8.36 2.47 -66.44
N ARG A 35 -9.39 1.86 -65.83
CA ARG A 35 -10.00 0.54 -66.15
C ARG A 35 -9.34 -0.80 -65.73
N SER A 36 -9.82 -1.26 -64.55
CA SER A 36 -10.77 -2.41 -64.44
C SER A 36 -10.28 -3.83 -64.10
N ARG A 37 -11.25 -4.65 -63.61
CA ARG A 37 -11.31 -6.12 -63.45
C ARG A 37 -10.64 -6.78 -62.22
N ARG A 38 -11.50 -7.07 -61.22
CA ARG A 38 -11.58 -8.38 -60.50
C ARG A 38 -12.07 -9.48 -61.51
N PRO A 39 -12.15 -10.81 -61.21
CA PRO A 39 -12.05 -11.52 -59.92
C PRO A 39 -11.22 -12.85 -59.96
N ALA A 40 -11.60 -13.82 -59.10
CA ALA A 40 -11.07 -15.19 -58.85
C ALA A 40 -9.82 -15.24 -57.94
N ARG A 41 -9.75 -15.98 -56.81
CA ARG A 41 -10.28 -17.29 -56.33
C ARG A 41 -9.71 -18.52 -57.04
N CYS A 42 -8.77 -19.22 -56.39
CA CYS A 42 -8.91 -20.65 -56.03
C CYS A 42 -7.85 -21.12 -55.01
N PHE A 43 -8.22 -22.10 -54.18
CA PHE A 43 -7.38 -23.00 -53.35
C PHE A 43 -7.44 -24.40 -54.02
N PRO A 44 -6.75 -25.46 -53.50
CA PRO A 44 -5.50 -25.54 -52.73
C PRO A 44 -4.47 -26.48 -53.41
N GLY A 45 -3.31 -26.74 -52.78
CA GLY A 45 -2.45 -27.85 -53.16
C GLY A 45 -1.06 -27.83 -52.51
N ALA A 46 -0.67 -28.92 -51.86
CA ALA A 46 0.69 -29.15 -51.36
C ALA A 46 1.28 -30.39 -52.05
N LEU A 47 2.60 -30.49 -52.20
CA LEU A 47 3.37 -31.74 -52.34
C LEU A 47 4.90 -31.50 -52.31
N HIS A 48 5.62 -32.47 -51.73
CA HIS A 48 7.05 -32.83 -51.86
C HIS A 48 8.20 -31.80 -51.97
N GLY A 49 9.24 -32.04 -51.15
CA GLY A 49 10.49 -32.62 -51.69
C GLY A 49 11.74 -31.72 -51.76
N ALA A 50 12.81 -32.16 -51.08
CA ALA A 50 14.18 -31.60 -51.25
C ALA A 50 15.06 -32.55 -52.10
N PRO A 51 16.15 -32.03 -52.69
CA PRO A 51 17.47 -32.64 -52.47
C PRO A 51 18.59 -31.60 -52.21
N ALA A 52 19.86 -32.03 -52.14
CA ALA A 52 20.93 -31.30 -51.43
C ALA A 52 22.29 -31.17 -52.15
N ALA A 53 23.11 -30.21 -51.70
CA ALA A 53 24.58 -30.20 -51.68
C ALA A 53 25.06 -29.29 -50.52
N LEU A 54 26.16 -29.45 -49.76
CA LEU A 54 27.37 -30.31 -49.75
C LEU A 54 28.66 -29.75 -50.38
N SER A 55 29.37 -28.88 -49.64
CA SER A 55 30.86 -28.85 -49.57
C SER A 55 31.36 -28.05 -48.35
N ALA A 56 32.57 -28.30 -47.83
CA ALA A 56 32.99 -29.44 -47.01
C ALA A 56 34.51 -29.36 -46.67
N CYS A 57 34.87 -29.41 -45.38
CA CYS A 57 36.21 -29.83 -44.90
C CYS A 57 36.08 -30.20 -43.40
N PHE A 58 36.11 -31.46 -42.95
CA PHE A 58 37.26 -32.39 -42.78
C PHE A 58 38.38 -31.85 -41.86
N ARG A 59 39.00 -32.63 -40.96
CA ARG A 59 39.00 -34.09 -40.58
C ARG A 59 39.38 -34.13 -39.07
N ALA A 60 39.32 -35.19 -38.22
CA ALA A 60 39.13 -36.64 -38.28
C ALA A 60 38.78 -37.16 -36.84
N THR A 61 38.38 -38.39 -36.48
CA THR A 61 37.62 -39.52 -37.08
C THR A 61 37.32 -40.60 -36.01
N ARG A 62 36.05 -41.06 -35.89
CA ARG A 62 35.55 -42.46 -35.68
C ARG A 62 36.15 -43.36 -34.56
N LYS A 63 35.34 -44.19 -33.85
CA LYS A 63 34.54 -45.33 -34.38
C LYS A 63 33.29 -45.70 -33.55
N HIS A 64 32.39 -46.46 -34.21
CA HIS A 64 31.18 -47.16 -33.73
C HIS A 64 31.55 -48.47 -32.95
N VAL A 65 30.67 -49.36 -32.41
CA VAL A 65 29.42 -49.99 -32.95
C VAL A 65 28.42 -50.43 -31.85
N ASP A 66 27.17 -50.59 -32.32
CA ASP A 66 25.83 -50.84 -31.73
C ASP A 66 25.56 -52.23 -31.03
N PRO A 67 24.33 -52.51 -30.50
CA PRO A 67 24.05 -53.52 -29.44
C PRO A 67 23.24 -54.76 -29.88
N PRO A 68 22.76 -55.61 -28.93
CA PRO A 68 21.42 -56.23 -29.09
C PRO A 68 20.56 -56.47 -27.80
N HIS A 69 19.24 -56.46 -28.02
CA HIS A 69 18.08 -57.17 -27.41
C HIS A 69 18.08 -57.90 -26.02
N ALA A 70 17.11 -57.48 -25.19
CA ALA A 70 15.92 -58.21 -24.66
C ALA A 70 15.94 -59.33 -23.55
N ALA A 71 14.84 -59.30 -22.77
CA ALA A 71 14.12 -60.38 -22.06
C ALA A 71 14.50 -60.85 -20.62
N ASP A 72 13.44 -60.89 -19.78
CA ASP A 72 13.06 -61.73 -18.63
C ASP A 72 14.03 -62.22 -17.52
N GLY A 73 13.59 -61.98 -16.28
CA GLY A 73 13.30 -63.09 -15.35
C GLY A 73 14.29 -63.39 -14.20
N GLY A 74 13.73 -63.85 -13.07
CA GLY A 74 14.43 -64.76 -12.15
C GLY A 74 14.94 -64.19 -10.81
N SER A 75 14.54 -64.85 -9.72
CA SER A 75 15.08 -64.67 -8.37
C SER A 75 16.39 -65.47 -8.16
N GLY A 76 17.26 -65.03 -7.25
CA GLY A 76 18.44 -65.81 -6.84
C GLY A 76 19.21 -65.19 -5.67
N TYR A 77 19.65 -66.00 -4.71
CA TYR A 77 20.42 -65.58 -3.53
C TYR A 77 21.87 -66.11 -3.58
N ALA A 78 22.74 -65.49 -2.77
CA ALA A 78 24.07 -65.97 -2.32
C ALA A 78 25.33 -65.78 -3.22
N ARG A 79 26.19 -64.86 -2.77
CA ARG A 79 27.68 -64.83 -2.72
C ARG A 79 28.52 -65.43 -3.87
N PRO A 80 29.55 -64.67 -4.30
CA PRO A 80 30.93 -65.17 -4.13
C PRO A 80 31.88 -64.17 -3.43
N THR A 81 33.19 -64.46 -3.45
CA THR A 81 34.23 -63.90 -2.54
C THR A 81 35.23 -62.93 -3.19
N ARG A 82 35.76 -62.01 -2.34
CA ARG A 82 37.04 -61.26 -2.39
C ARG A 82 37.60 -60.71 -3.73
N TRP A 83 37.76 -59.38 -3.75
CA TRP A 83 38.93 -58.59 -4.23
C TRP A 83 39.38 -58.77 -5.71
N SER A 84 39.63 -57.72 -6.51
CA SER A 84 40.04 -56.34 -6.18
C SER A 84 39.74 -55.37 -7.35
N GLY A 85 39.83 -54.05 -7.13
CA GLY A 85 39.78 -53.07 -8.23
C GLY A 85 39.21 -51.68 -7.91
N ARG A 86 40.09 -50.70 -7.68
CA ARG A 86 39.94 -49.24 -7.91
C ARG A 86 38.52 -48.62 -7.79
N ARG A 87 38.22 -47.98 -6.65
CA ARG A 87 37.11 -46.99 -6.56
C ARG A 87 37.57 -45.60 -7.02
N TRP A 88 36.71 -44.91 -7.76
CA TRP A 88 36.80 -43.46 -7.99
C TRP A 88 36.28 -42.68 -6.75
N PRO A 89 36.72 -41.43 -6.52
CA PRO A 89 36.41 -40.69 -5.29
C PRO A 89 34.96 -40.17 -5.22
N ALA A 90 34.33 -40.32 -4.05
CA ALA A 90 33.00 -39.78 -3.77
C ALA A 90 33.06 -38.31 -3.30
N ALA A 91 31.89 -37.65 -3.29
CA ALA A 91 31.71 -36.22 -3.08
C ALA A 91 32.44 -35.61 -1.86
N ALA A 92 32.89 -34.37 -2.02
CA ALA A 92 33.69 -33.64 -1.04
C ALA A 92 32.90 -33.31 0.25
N ALA A 93 33.20 -34.03 1.34
CA ALA A 93 32.73 -33.68 2.67
C ALA A 93 33.44 -32.41 3.19
N VAL A 94 32.67 -31.36 3.49
CA VAL A 94 33.19 -30.09 4.03
C VAL A 94 33.66 -30.29 5.48
N SER A 95 34.93 -30.64 5.66
CA SER A 95 35.55 -30.79 6.97
C SER A 95 36.05 -29.46 7.53
N CYS A 96 35.59 -29.11 8.74
CA CYS A 96 36.23 -28.07 9.54
C CYS A 96 37.61 -28.59 10.00
N ARG A 97 38.70 -28.17 9.35
CA ARG A 97 40.06 -28.55 9.76
C ARG A 97 40.33 -28.07 11.20
N PRO A 98 40.79 -28.93 12.12
CA PRO A 98 41.44 -28.49 13.34
C PRO A 98 42.80 -27.85 13.00
N PHE A 99 43.23 -26.87 13.80
CA PHE A 99 44.51 -26.19 13.59
C PHE A 99 45.67 -27.14 13.92
N SER A 100 46.66 -27.25 13.02
CA SER A 100 47.72 -28.25 13.13
C SER A 100 48.77 -27.87 14.18
N ARG A 101 49.05 -28.78 15.12
CA ARG A 101 50.28 -28.73 15.93
C ARG A 101 51.52 -28.83 15.03
N ARG A 102 52.40 -27.83 15.09
CA ARG A 102 53.85 -28.00 14.82
C ARG A 102 54.63 -27.65 16.10
N ARG A 103 55.87 -28.14 16.21
CA ARG A 103 56.61 -28.28 17.48
C ARG A 103 57.39 -27.02 17.90
N PRO A 104 57.84 -26.92 19.17
CA PRO A 104 58.35 -25.68 19.76
C PRO A 104 59.89 -25.56 19.77
N ALA A 105 60.40 -24.33 19.89
CA ALA A 105 61.59 -23.96 20.66
C ALA A 105 61.76 -22.42 20.77
N ALA A 106 62.50 -21.99 21.79
CA ALA A 106 63.07 -20.67 22.09
C ALA A 106 62.95 -19.51 21.07
N VAL A 107 62.31 -18.41 21.49
CA VAL A 107 62.90 -17.05 21.74
C VAL A 107 62.02 -16.38 22.84
N TYR A 108 62.52 -15.34 23.53
CA TYR A 108 61.84 -14.53 24.57
C TYR A 108 61.70 -15.14 25.98
N THR A 109 62.82 -15.55 26.57
CA THR A 109 63.02 -15.56 28.04
C THR A 109 63.97 -14.44 28.44
N ALA A 110 63.50 -13.19 28.40
CA ALA A 110 64.32 -11.99 28.70
C ALA A 110 63.49 -10.80 29.23
N ALA A 111 62.53 -11.04 30.14
CA ALA A 111 61.73 -9.97 30.78
C ALA A 111 61.11 -10.35 32.16
N MET A 112 61.59 -11.41 32.82
CA MET A 112 61.11 -11.82 34.16
C MET A 112 62.26 -11.92 35.16
N ARG A 113 62.83 -10.76 35.50
CA ARG A 113 63.62 -10.54 36.73
C ARG A 113 63.70 -9.03 37.00
N ASN A 114 62.89 -8.60 37.97
CA ASN A 114 62.86 -7.33 38.72
C ASN A 114 61.39 -6.92 38.95
N GLY A 115 61.07 -6.39 40.14
CA GLY A 115 59.69 -6.04 40.53
C GLY A 115 58.93 -7.14 41.27
N ILE A 116 59.49 -7.64 42.38
CA ILE A 116 58.68 -8.18 43.48
C ILE A 116 58.59 -7.07 44.52
N GLU A 117 57.46 -6.39 44.58
CA GLU A 117 57.05 -5.54 45.70
C GLU A 117 55.60 -5.88 46.08
N HIS A 118 55.28 -5.79 47.36
CA HIS A 118 53.97 -6.16 47.89
C HIS A 118 52.98 -4.99 47.75
N GLU A 119 51.86 -5.21 47.08
CA GLU A 119 50.61 -4.48 47.35
C GLU A 119 49.45 -5.46 47.57
N GLY A 120 48.41 -4.97 48.26
CA GLY A 120 47.47 -5.81 49.01
C GLY A 120 46.30 -6.43 48.24
N SER A 121 45.51 -7.19 48.99
CA SER A 121 44.25 -7.80 48.52
C SER A 121 43.29 -6.75 47.94
N PRO A 122 42.69 -6.96 46.75
CA PRO A 122 41.72 -6.03 46.19
C PRO A 122 40.38 -6.13 46.90
N ASP A 123 40.09 -5.12 47.73
CA ASP A 123 38.76 -4.84 48.27
C ASP A 123 37.71 -4.78 47.13
N PRO A 124 36.58 -5.53 47.21
CA PRO A 124 35.52 -5.45 46.20
C PRO A 124 34.78 -4.09 46.13
N GLY A 125 35.11 -3.13 47.00
CA GLY A 125 34.32 -1.92 47.28
C GLY A 125 34.43 -0.69 46.35
N HIS A 126 35.46 -0.52 45.51
CA HIS A 126 35.60 0.73 44.72
C HIS A 126 36.18 0.62 43.30
N ARG A 127 35.31 0.45 42.29
CA ARG A 127 35.56 0.87 40.89
C ARG A 127 34.29 1.41 40.21
N ALA A 128 33.75 2.52 40.74
CA ALA A 128 32.51 3.15 40.27
C ALA A 128 32.63 4.67 40.01
N LEU A 129 33.80 5.12 39.54
CA LEU A 129 34.07 6.50 39.08
C LEU A 129 34.47 6.42 37.60
N SER A 130 33.69 6.90 36.63
CA SER A 130 33.17 8.25 36.34
C SER A 130 34.06 9.06 35.38
N ASP A 131 34.05 8.68 34.10
CA ASP A 131 34.28 9.63 32.99
C ASP A 131 33.11 9.54 32.00
N ASP A 132 32.09 10.38 32.21
CA ASP A 132 30.93 10.49 31.32
C ASP A 132 31.33 10.90 29.89
N ARG A 133 32.53 11.46 29.66
CA ARG A 133 33.03 11.78 28.30
C ARG A 133 33.39 10.51 27.51
N GLN A 134 33.67 9.38 28.16
CA GLN A 134 33.96 8.10 27.50
C GLN A 134 32.72 7.36 26.96
N LEU A 135 31.51 7.79 27.33
CA LEU A 135 30.27 7.31 26.68
C LEU A 135 30.11 7.87 25.25
N LEU A 136 30.72 9.02 24.94
CA LEU A 136 30.56 9.73 23.66
C LEU A 136 31.82 9.77 22.80
N ARG A 137 33.02 9.76 23.39
CA ARG A 137 34.30 9.74 22.65
C ARG A 137 34.47 8.44 21.86
N GLY A 138 34.33 8.51 20.52
CA GLY A 138 34.95 7.69 19.45
C GLY A 138 34.95 6.16 19.52
N VAL A 139 35.32 5.56 20.65
CA VAL A 139 35.46 4.12 20.89
C VAL A 139 34.15 3.38 20.66
N LEU A 140 32.99 4.00 20.90
CA LEU A 140 31.70 3.35 20.66
C LEU A 140 31.48 3.05 19.16
N ALA A 141 31.91 3.96 18.27
CA ALA A 141 31.95 3.70 16.83
C ALA A 141 33.05 2.70 16.43
N HIS A 142 34.17 2.64 17.16
CA HIS A 142 35.20 1.61 16.96
C HIS A 142 34.67 0.21 17.29
N ASP A 143 34.03 0.04 18.45
CA ASP A 143 33.42 -1.23 18.90
C ASP A 143 32.38 -1.71 17.87
N MET A 144 31.46 -0.83 17.44
CA MET A 144 30.47 -1.15 16.40
C MET A 144 31.15 -1.52 15.07
N ARG A 145 32.14 -0.76 14.59
CA ARG A 145 32.91 -1.09 13.36
C ARG A 145 33.71 -2.39 13.48
N ARG A 146 34.06 -2.83 14.69
CA ARG A 146 34.75 -4.11 14.94
C ARG A 146 33.78 -5.29 14.87
N ASP A 147 32.62 -5.16 15.53
CA ASP A 147 31.62 -6.22 15.57
C ASP A 147 30.87 -6.37 14.23
N VAL A 148 30.56 -5.27 13.52
CA VAL A 148 30.06 -5.35 12.13
C VAL A 148 31.02 -6.15 11.26
N ARG A 149 32.33 -5.80 11.22
CA ARG A 149 33.30 -6.51 10.36
C ARG A 149 33.48 -7.99 10.71
N ARG A 150 33.17 -8.41 11.94
CA ARG A 150 33.21 -9.80 12.38
C ARG A 150 31.90 -10.56 12.10
N HIS A 151 30.75 -9.90 12.24
CA HIS A 151 29.44 -10.56 12.27
C HIS A 151 28.50 -10.18 11.11
N LEU A 152 28.92 -9.31 10.17
CA LEU A 152 28.11 -8.81 9.05
C LEU A 152 27.32 -9.90 8.32
N ARG A 153 27.97 -11.02 7.92
CA ARG A 153 27.28 -12.08 7.16
C ARG A 153 26.27 -12.86 8.02
N PRO A 154 26.59 -13.32 9.25
CA PRO A 154 25.59 -13.81 10.20
C PRO A 154 24.44 -12.83 10.51
N MET A 155 24.72 -11.53 10.67
CA MET A 155 23.70 -10.52 10.99
C MET A 155 22.81 -10.22 9.78
N LEU A 156 23.35 -10.22 8.57
CA LEU A 156 22.56 -10.12 7.33
C LEU A 156 21.66 -11.35 7.14
N ALA A 157 22.19 -12.56 7.34
CA ALA A 157 21.38 -13.78 7.27
C ALA A 157 20.27 -13.79 8.33
N TRP A 158 20.57 -13.34 9.56
CA TRP A 158 19.56 -13.15 10.61
C TRP A 158 18.50 -12.12 10.22
N TYR A 159 18.94 -10.98 9.69
CA TYR A 159 18.04 -9.91 9.26
C TYR A 159 17.12 -10.35 8.12
N LEU A 160 17.63 -11.00 7.08
CA LEU A 160 16.82 -11.46 5.95
C LEU A 160 15.80 -12.52 6.40
N LEU A 161 16.20 -13.47 7.25
CA LEU A 161 15.29 -14.46 7.84
C LEU A 161 14.19 -13.80 8.69
N PHE A 162 14.55 -12.84 9.54
CA PHE A 162 13.60 -12.20 10.43
C PHE A 162 12.68 -11.20 9.72
N THR A 163 13.21 -10.39 8.81
CA THR A 163 12.41 -9.47 7.98
C THR A 163 11.47 -10.26 7.08
N GLY A 164 11.92 -11.39 6.53
CA GLY A 164 11.05 -12.36 5.86
C GLY A 164 9.89 -12.79 6.76
N PHE A 165 10.18 -13.36 7.94
CA PHE A 165 9.15 -13.75 8.91
C PHE A 165 8.22 -12.58 9.30
N ALA A 166 8.76 -11.38 9.49
CA ALA A 166 7.99 -10.20 9.87
C ALA A 166 7.03 -9.76 8.75
N THR A 167 7.49 -9.70 7.50
CA THR A 167 6.66 -9.32 6.33
C THR A 167 5.66 -10.41 5.94
N VAL A 168 6.02 -11.68 6.09
CA VAL A 168 5.21 -12.82 5.62
C VAL A 168 4.21 -13.33 6.67
N ALA A 169 4.56 -13.32 7.96
CA ALA A 169 3.71 -13.90 9.00
C ALA A 169 3.21 -12.86 10.01
N ALA A 170 4.10 -12.00 10.53
CA ALA A 170 3.71 -11.07 11.59
C ALA A 170 2.83 -9.92 11.06
N ALA A 171 3.22 -9.28 9.95
CA ALA A 171 2.52 -8.13 9.40
C ALA A 171 1.11 -8.48 8.88
N PRO A 172 0.87 -9.57 8.12
CA PRO A 172 -0.49 -9.95 7.74
C PRO A 172 -1.37 -10.27 8.95
N LEU A 173 -0.80 -10.86 10.01
CA LEU A 173 -1.54 -11.15 11.24
C LEU A 173 -1.90 -9.87 12.02
N THR A 174 -1.00 -8.87 12.10
CA THR A 174 -1.33 -7.57 12.73
C THR A 174 -2.30 -6.76 11.90
N THR A 175 -2.17 -6.77 10.56
CA THR A 175 -3.12 -6.11 9.65
C THR A 175 -4.50 -6.75 9.72
N TRP A 176 -4.59 -8.09 9.71
CA TRP A 176 -5.86 -8.81 9.89
C TRP A 176 -6.47 -8.55 11.27
N SER A 177 -5.66 -8.59 12.34
CA SER A 177 -6.12 -8.31 13.71
C SER A 177 -6.64 -6.87 13.84
N LEU A 178 -6.00 -5.88 13.23
CA LEU A 178 -6.46 -4.49 13.23
C LEU A 178 -7.69 -4.29 12.33
N ALA A 179 -7.76 -4.95 11.17
CA ALA A 179 -8.92 -4.89 10.28
C ALA A 179 -10.16 -5.56 10.88
N ALA A 180 -9.99 -6.67 11.61
CA ALA A 180 -11.07 -7.31 12.37
C ALA A 180 -11.59 -6.40 13.50
N LEU A 181 -10.68 -5.71 14.21
CA LEU A 181 -11.06 -4.71 15.20
C LEU A 181 -11.80 -3.52 14.57
N LEU A 182 -11.30 -2.97 13.46
CA LEU A 182 -11.96 -1.87 12.76
C LEU A 182 -13.35 -2.28 12.28
N HIS A 183 -13.50 -3.45 11.65
CA HIS A 183 -14.81 -3.99 11.27
C HIS A 183 -15.74 -4.12 12.47
N TRP A 184 -15.25 -4.59 13.62
CA TRP A 184 -16.05 -4.71 14.84
C TRP A 184 -16.40 -3.37 15.51
N ILE A 185 -15.60 -2.32 15.32
CA ILE A 185 -15.92 -0.94 15.74
C ILE A 185 -16.88 -0.25 14.74
N GLU A 186 -16.80 -0.60 13.46
CA GLU A 186 -17.65 -0.08 12.39
C GLU A 186 -19.10 -0.58 12.47
N GLN A 187 -19.33 -1.79 12.99
CA GLN A 187 -20.68 -2.34 13.19
C GLN A 187 -21.53 -1.48 14.16
N PRO A 188 -21.05 -1.09 15.37
CA PRO A 188 -21.70 -0.10 16.24
C PRO A 188 -22.10 1.23 15.62
N LEU A 189 -21.37 1.74 14.63
CA LEU A 189 -21.71 3.00 13.93
C LEU A 189 -23.00 2.87 13.08
N ALA A 190 -23.49 1.63 12.85
CA ALA A 190 -24.81 1.37 12.29
C ALA A 190 -25.97 1.50 13.32
N GLY A 191 -25.70 1.52 14.62
CA GLY A 191 -26.70 1.84 15.65
C GLY A 191 -26.54 1.12 17.00
N GLU A 192 -25.79 0.03 17.06
CA GLU A 192 -25.69 -0.84 18.24
C GLU A 192 -24.32 -0.70 18.93
N PHE A 193 -24.15 0.35 19.73
CA PHE A 193 -22.94 0.53 20.53
C PHE A 193 -23.11 -0.08 21.93
N ASP A 194 -22.46 -1.22 22.17
CA ASP A 194 -22.40 -1.95 23.46
C ASP A 194 -21.61 -1.22 24.57
N GLY A 195 -21.85 0.08 24.71
CA GLY A 195 -21.39 0.97 25.76
C GLY A 195 -19.92 0.80 26.18
N LEU A 196 -19.72 0.67 27.48
CA LEU A 196 -18.40 0.54 28.09
C LEU A 196 -17.73 -0.80 27.75
N ALA A 197 -18.49 -1.88 27.56
CA ALA A 197 -17.95 -3.19 27.21
C ALA A 197 -17.32 -3.18 25.81
N GLY A 198 -17.99 -2.51 24.86
CA GLY A 198 -17.48 -2.23 23.51
C GLY A 198 -16.09 -1.58 23.55
N LEU A 199 -15.97 -0.47 24.27
CA LEU A 199 -14.72 0.27 24.42
C LEU A 199 -13.62 -0.55 25.12
N VAL A 200 -13.95 -1.28 26.19
CA VAL A 200 -12.99 -2.10 26.95
C VAL A 200 -12.40 -3.21 26.08
N LEU A 201 -13.22 -3.94 25.31
CA LEU A 201 -12.74 -5.00 24.43
C LEU A 201 -11.87 -4.43 23.30
N ALA A 202 -12.23 -3.27 22.71
CA ALA A 202 -11.39 -2.59 21.74
C ALA A 202 -10.01 -2.22 22.30
N LEU A 203 -9.95 -1.67 23.51
CA LEU A 203 -8.69 -1.32 24.19
C LEU A 203 -7.84 -2.56 24.50
N VAL A 204 -8.44 -3.65 24.98
CA VAL A 204 -7.75 -4.93 25.21
C VAL A 204 -7.18 -5.50 23.89
N TRP A 205 -7.94 -5.43 22.80
CA TRP A 205 -7.49 -5.89 21.48
C TRP A 205 -6.32 -5.07 20.93
N LEU A 206 -6.37 -3.73 21.08
CA LEU A 206 -5.24 -2.85 20.76
C LEU A 206 -3.99 -3.16 21.61
N MET A 207 -4.17 -3.44 22.90
CA MET A 207 -3.07 -3.84 23.79
C MET A 207 -2.47 -5.19 23.37
N LEU A 208 -3.27 -6.15 22.93
CA LEU A 208 -2.79 -7.45 22.43
C LEU A 208 -2.03 -7.30 21.09
N ALA A 209 -2.59 -6.55 20.12
CA ALA A 209 -1.94 -6.29 18.84
C ALA A 209 -0.62 -5.49 19.01
N GLY A 210 -0.61 -4.50 19.92
CA GLY A 210 0.58 -3.76 20.31
C GLY A 210 1.63 -4.63 20.99
N ALA A 211 1.23 -5.49 21.93
CA ALA A 211 2.13 -6.43 22.62
C ALA A 211 2.74 -7.45 21.65
N PHE A 212 1.96 -7.98 20.70
CA PHE A 212 2.48 -8.86 19.65
C PHE A 212 3.47 -8.14 18.73
N SER A 213 3.15 -6.93 18.28
CA SER A 213 4.04 -6.10 17.44
C SER A 213 5.37 -5.81 18.15
N TRP A 214 5.31 -5.43 19.43
CA TRP A 214 6.50 -5.14 20.24
C TRP A 214 7.29 -6.41 20.62
N PHE A 215 6.62 -7.55 20.77
CA PHE A 215 7.25 -8.87 20.91
C PHE A 215 8.04 -9.25 19.64
N VAL A 216 7.50 -9.02 18.44
CA VAL A 216 8.20 -9.27 17.16
C VAL A 216 9.46 -8.41 17.05
N VAL A 217 9.40 -7.12 17.38
CA VAL A 217 10.61 -6.25 17.46
C VAL A 217 11.61 -6.79 18.50
N SER A 218 11.13 -7.26 19.65
CA SER A 218 11.96 -7.80 20.72
C SER A 218 12.65 -9.11 20.34
N LEU A 219 12.01 -9.98 19.54
CA LEU A 219 12.63 -11.17 18.95
C LEU A 219 13.77 -10.81 17.98
N GLN A 220 13.55 -9.84 17.09
CA GLN A 220 14.56 -9.38 16.13
C GLN A 220 15.82 -8.89 16.85
N GLN A 221 15.63 -8.06 17.89
CA GLN A 221 16.69 -7.54 18.74
C GLN A 221 17.39 -8.65 19.53
N ALA A 222 16.64 -9.56 20.16
CA ALA A 222 17.20 -10.70 20.89
C ALA A 222 18.13 -11.56 20.02
N GLY A 223 17.73 -11.83 18.78
CA GLY A 223 18.56 -12.56 17.82
C GLY A 223 19.83 -11.81 17.41
N MET A 224 19.74 -10.51 17.10
CA MET A 224 20.93 -9.69 16.79
C MET A 224 21.91 -9.61 17.97
N LEU A 225 21.40 -9.53 19.20
CA LEU A 225 22.20 -9.58 20.42
C LEU A 225 22.92 -10.93 20.58
N LEU A 226 22.23 -12.06 20.33
CA LEU A 226 22.83 -13.39 20.40
C LEU A 226 23.85 -13.63 19.28
N VAL A 227 23.58 -13.21 18.03
CA VAL A 227 24.50 -13.34 16.90
C VAL A 227 25.80 -12.55 17.14
N SER A 228 25.70 -11.34 17.66
CA SER A 228 26.88 -10.50 17.98
C SER A 228 27.59 -10.91 19.29
N ALA A 229 26.94 -11.67 20.17
CA ALA A 229 27.59 -12.31 21.33
C ALA A 229 28.22 -13.69 21.02
N SER A 230 28.00 -14.25 19.82
CA SER A 230 28.43 -15.61 19.45
C SER A 230 29.80 -15.65 18.78
N HIS A 231 30.54 -16.76 18.95
CA HIS A 231 31.82 -17.02 18.27
C HIS A 231 31.82 -18.40 17.58
N GLY A 232 32.47 -18.50 16.41
CA GLY A 232 32.63 -19.75 15.66
C GLY A 232 32.13 -19.73 14.21
N CYS A 233 31.78 -20.90 13.66
CA CYS A 233 31.33 -21.05 12.27
C CYS A 233 29.87 -20.55 12.06
N ARG A 234 29.59 -19.95 10.89
CA ARG A 234 28.33 -19.24 10.57
C ARG A 234 27.06 -20.02 10.92
N TYR A 235 26.92 -21.27 10.47
CA TYR A 235 25.75 -22.09 10.75
C TYR A 235 25.60 -22.46 12.24
N ARG A 236 26.71 -22.60 12.98
CA ARG A 236 26.65 -22.80 14.44
C ARG A 236 26.19 -21.53 15.16
N ILE A 237 26.66 -20.35 14.73
CA ILE A 237 26.19 -19.06 15.26
C ILE A 237 24.68 -18.88 14.99
N ALA A 238 24.24 -19.02 13.75
CA ALA A 238 22.84 -18.83 13.38
C ALA A 238 21.91 -19.82 14.11
N ALA A 239 22.25 -21.11 14.13
CA ALA A 239 21.44 -22.13 14.79
C ALA A 239 21.43 -22.00 16.34
N ALA A 240 22.51 -21.50 16.94
CA ALA A 240 22.58 -21.18 18.36
C ALA A 240 21.73 -19.94 18.72
N ALA A 241 21.84 -18.86 17.94
CA ALA A 241 21.06 -17.66 18.13
C ALA A 241 19.55 -17.89 17.93
N LEU A 242 19.16 -18.62 16.87
CA LEU A 242 17.76 -18.99 16.61
C LEU A 242 17.18 -19.82 17.77
N ARG A 243 17.90 -20.84 18.23
CA ARG A 243 17.53 -21.65 19.40
C ARG A 243 17.42 -20.79 20.67
N GLY A 244 18.39 -19.91 20.92
CA GLY A 244 18.42 -19.05 22.09
C GLY A 244 17.30 -18.01 22.11
N MET A 245 16.92 -17.48 20.94
CA MET A 245 15.75 -16.62 20.77
C MET A 245 14.45 -17.40 21.05
N LEU A 246 14.25 -18.56 20.40
CA LEU A 246 13.05 -19.37 20.57
C LEU A 246 12.85 -19.83 22.02
N ARG A 247 13.91 -20.24 22.72
CA ARG A 247 13.89 -20.55 24.16
C ARG A 247 13.51 -19.37 25.05
N ARG A 248 13.70 -18.14 24.59
CA ARG A 248 13.36 -16.89 25.29
C ARG A 248 12.04 -16.28 24.79
N ALA A 249 11.34 -16.91 23.83
CA ALA A 249 10.14 -16.33 23.21
C ALA A 249 9.03 -16.04 24.23
N GLY A 250 8.66 -17.00 25.09
CA GLY A 250 7.68 -16.78 26.16
C GLY A 250 8.06 -15.63 27.11
N PRO A 251 9.28 -15.63 27.70
CA PRO A 251 9.78 -14.50 28.49
C PRO A 251 9.81 -13.14 27.73
N LEU A 252 10.13 -13.12 26.43
CA LEU A 252 10.12 -11.92 25.61
C LEU A 252 8.69 -11.42 25.34
N ALA A 253 7.72 -12.32 25.14
CA ALA A 253 6.30 -11.97 25.01
C ALA A 253 5.74 -11.41 26.32
N ALA A 254 6.09 -12.03 27.46
CA ALA A 254 5.73 -11.50 28.79
C ALA A 254 6.37 -10.13 29.06
N LEU A 255 7.65 -9.93 28.70
CA LEU A 255 8.30 -8.63 28.78
C LEU A 255 7.58 -7.58 27.92
N ALA A 256 7.24 -7.93 26.68
CA ALA A 256 6.55 -7.03 25.77
C ALA A 256 5.14 -6.66 26.25
N ALA A 257 4.39 -7.64 26.78
CA ALA A 257 3.08 -7.42 27.40
C ALA A 257 3.21 -6.48 28.62
N CYS A 258 4.14 -6.72 29.54
CA CYS A 258 4.37 -5.82 30.68
C CYS A 258 4.68 -4.38 30.25
N GLN A 259 5.48 -4.19 29.18
CA GLN A 259 5.80 -2.86 28.65
C GLN A 259 4.56 -2.19 28.04
N VAL A 260 3.82 -2.88 27.17
CA VAL A 260 2.62 -2.31 26.51
C VAL A 260 1.50 -2.05 27.51
N ILE A 261 1.26 -2.93 28.49
CA ILE A 261 0.29 -2.71 29.57
C ILE A 261 0.66 -1.47 30.40
N ALA A 262 1.93 -1.31 30.77
CA ALA A 262 2.37 -0.14 31.53
C ALA A 262 2.27 1.17 30.71
N HIS A 263 2.53 1.14 29.40
CA HIS A 263 2.30 2.29 28.53
C HIS A 263 0.80 2.60 28.34
N ALA A 264 -0.07 1.59 28.23
CA ALA A 264 -1.53 1.79 28.14
C ALA A 264 -2.11 2.38 29.43
N LEU A 265 -1.72 1.84 30.60
CA LEU A 265 -2.08 2.40 31.90
C LEU A 265 -1.54 3.82 32.10
N LEU A 266 -0.31 4.10 31.62
CA LEU A 266 0.24 5.45 31.62
C LEU A 266 -0.49 6.37 30.63
N ALA A 267 -1.10 5.88 29.56
CA ALA A 267 -1.84 6.70 28.59
C ALA A 267 -3.23 7.12 29.10
N LEU A 268 -3.88 6.28 29.91
CA LEU A 268 -5.27 6.44 30.32
C LEU A 268 -5.63 7.84 30.89
N PRO A 269 -4.83 8.48 31.78
CA PRO A 269 -5.20 9.79 32.33
C PRO A 269 -5.29 10.89 31.27
N TRP A 270 -4.34 10.95 30.33
CA TRP A 270 -4.35 11.97 29.26
C TRP A 270 -5.41 11.68 28.21
N LEU A 271 -5.75 10.41 27.97
CA LEU A 271 -6.89 10.04 27.11
C LEU A 271 -8.22 10.48 27.73
N CYS A 272 -8.42 10.29 29.04
CA CYS A 272 -9.60 10.78 29.74
C CYS A 272 -9.69 12.32 29.72
N ILE A 273 -8.57 13.03 29.97
CA ILE A 273 -8.53 14.51 29.89
C ILE A 273 -8.80 15.00 28.46
N GLY A 274 -8.19 14.38 27.45
CA GLY A 274 -8.38 14.71 26.04
C GLY A 274 -9.83 14.48 25.59
N GLY A 275 -10.43 13.35 25.97
CA GLY A 275 -11.84 13.05 25.70
C GLY A 275 -12.80 14.04 26.38
N ALA A 276 -12.55 14.37 27.65
CA ALA A 276 -13.33 15.38 28.37
C ALA A 276 -13.23 16.77 27.73
N LEU A 277 -12.02 17.20 27.35
CA LEU A 277 -11.82 18.46 26.62
C LEU A 277 -12.47 18.45 25.23
N TYR A 278 -12.43 17.32 24.51
CA TYR A 278 -13.08 17.16 23.21
C TYR A 278 -14.59 17.29 23.35
N ILE A 279 -15.23 16.54 24.25
CA ILE A 279 -16.67 16.64 24.51
C ILE A 279 -17.06 18.06 24.93
N ARG A 280 -16.24 18.71 25.78
CA ARG A 280 -16.53 20.04 26.33
C ARG A 280 -16.38 21.19 25.33
N LEU A 281 -15.48 21.08 24.35
CA LEU A 281 -15.12 22.18 23.44
C LEU A 281 -15.50 21.94 21.97
N LEU A 282 -15.58 20.67 21.54
CA LEU A 282 -15.81 20.28 20.14
C LEU A 282 -17.02 19.35 19.96
N GLY A 283 -17.53 18.71 21.01
CA GLY A 283 -18.59 17.70 20.92
C GLY A 283 -19.95 18.17 20.38
N GLY A 284 -20.18 19.47 20.28
CA GLY A 284 -21.36 20.08 19.63
C GLY A 284 -21.11 20.59 18.20
N LEU A 285 -19.96 20.28 17.60
CA LEU A 285 -19.60 20.67 16.24
C LEU A 285 -19.41 19.45 15.35
N ASP A 286 -19.82 19.55 14.09
CA ASP A 286 -19.55 18.52 13.09
C ASP A 286 -18.02 18.36 12.87
N PRO A 287 -17.48 17.12 12.85
CA PRO A 287 -16.04 16.89 12.69
C PRO A 287 -15.46 17.41 11.36
N TYR A 288 -16.21 17.34 10.27
CA TYR A 288 -15.78 17.88 8.97
C TYR A 288 -15.74 19.41 9.00
N TYR A 289 -16.71 20.07 9.64
CA TYR A 289 -16.66 21.52 9.93
C TYR A 289 -15.45 21.89 10.79
N VAL A 290 -15.13 21.12 11.84
CA VAL A 290 -13.96 21.37 12.69
C VAL A 290 -12.65 21.27 11.89
N ILE A 291 -12.52 20.29 10.99
CA ILE A 291 -11.30 20.08 10.18
C ILE A 291 -11.17 21.13 9.05
N SER A 292 -12.27 21.46 8.38
CA SER A 292 -12.28 22.36 7.22
C SER A 292 -12.28 23.84 7.61
N ALA A 293 -13.22 24.28 8.44
CA ALA A 293 -13.37 25.69 8.84
C ALA A 293 -12.45 26.10 9.99
N ARG A 294 -11.86 25.13 10.72
CA ARG A 294 -10.90 25.33 11.83
C ARG A 294 -11.36 26.39 12.85
N PRO A 295 -12.58 26.25 13.41
CA PRO A 295 -13.21 27.25 14.26
C PRO A 295 -12.40 27.55 15.53
N PRO A 296 -12.58 28.70 16.19
CA PRO A 296 -11.84 29.09 17.40
C PRO A 296 -11.81 28.01 18.50
N ALA A 297 -12.89 27.22 18.63
CA ALA A 297 -12.99 26.08 19.54
C ALA A 297 -11.87 25.03 19.36
N LEU A 298 -11.41 24.78 18.12
CA LEU A 298 -10.29 23.89 17.83
C LEU A 298 -8.98 24.41 18.44
N TRP A 299 -8.74 25.72 18.33
CA TRP A 299 -7.54 26.36 18.87
C TRP A 299 -7.56 26.39 20.41
N TRP A 300 -8.72 26.60 21.02
CA TRP A 300 -8.88 26.45 22.48
C TRP A 300 -8.66 25.01 22.96
N PHE A 301 -9.18 24.02 22.23
CA PHE A 301 -8.91 22.61 22.52
C PHE A 301 -7.41 22.28 22.41
N LEU A 302 -6.75 22.71 21.34
CA LEU A 302 -5.31 22.49 21.14
C LEU A 302 -4.46 23.22 22.20
N LEU A 303 -4.84 24.42 22.62
CA LEU A 303 -4.14 25.17 23.67
C LEU A 303 -4.29 24.52 25.05
N ALA A 304 -5.47 23.98 25.37
CA ALA A 304 -5.73 23.31 26.64
C ALA A 304 -5.12 21.89 26.69
N PHE A 305 -5.27 21.10 25.62
CA PHE A 305 -4.80 19.71 25.58
C PHE A 305 -3.31 19.58 25.22
N GLY A 306 -2.75 20.50 24.44
CA GLY A 306 -1.35 20.45 23.99
C GLY A 306 -0.33 20.27 25.12
N PRO A 307 -0.37 21.06 26.20
CA PRO A 307 0.52 20.90 27.36
C PRO A 307 0.34 19.56 28.09
N VAL A 308 -0.91 19.07 28.20
CA VAL A 308 -1.24 17.78 28.82
C VAL A 308 -0.68 16.62 27.98
N LEU A 309 -0.87 16.67 26.66
CA LEU A 309 -0.33 15.71 25.70
C LEU A 309 1.21 15.71 25.72
N ALA A 310 1.83 16.89 25.75
CA ALA A 310 3.29 17.02 25.84
C ALA A 310 3.86 16.41 27.14
N MET A 311 3.19 16.62 28.29
CA MET A 311 3.54 15.98 29.56
C MET A 311 3.42 14.45 29.48
N GLY A 312 2.30 13.95 28.93
CA GLY A 312 2.09 12.52 28.71
C GLY A 312 3.16 11.90 27.83
N LEU A 313 3.48 12.52 26.69
CA LEU A 313 4.54 12.08 25.77
C LEU A 313 5.93 12.08 26.44
N ALA A 314 6.24 13.10 27.26
CA ALA A 314 7.51 13.15 28.00
C ALA A 314 7.63 12.03 29.04
N LEU A 315 6.54 11.68 29.73
CA LEU A 315 6.48 10.56 30.67
C LEU A 315 6.60 9.20 29.96
N HIS A 316 5.92 9.04 28.82
CA HIS A 316 6.05 7.85 27.96
C HIS A 316 7.49 7.67 27.46
N ALA A 317 8.11 8.73 26.92
CA ALA A 317 9.51 8.70 26.49
C ALA A 317 10.45 8.34 27.66
N THR A 318 10.22 8.92 28.84
CA THR A 318 10.99 8.63 30.06
C THR A 318 10.87 7.15 30.47
N LEU A 319 9.66 6.56 30.39
CA LEU A 319 9.43 5.14 30.68
C LEU A 319 10.15 4.24 29.66
N TYR A 320 10.04 4.57 28.37
CA TYR A 320 10.71 3.86 27.28
C TYR A 320 12.23 3.83 27.48
N PHE A 321 12.88 4.98 27.69
CA PHE A 321 14.34 5.02 27.87
C PHE A 321 14.82 4.38 29.17
N ARG A 322 13.98 4.32 30.22
CA ARG A 322 14.25 3.53 31.44
C ARG A 322 14.26 2.03 31.17
N TRP A 323 13.53 1.55 30.15
CA TRP A 323 13.37 0.13 29.83
C TRP A 323 14.05 -0.35 28.53
N LEU A 324 14.73 0.55 27.81
CA LEU A 324 15.52 0.26 26.62
C LEU A 324 16.50 -0.93 26.78
N LEU A 325 17.06 -1.12 27.97
CA LEU A 325 18.05 -2.16 28.27
C LEU A 325 17.43 -3.43 28.87
N ALA A 326 16.09 -3.56 28.91
CA ALA A 326 15.42 -4.74 29.44
C ALA A 326 15.62 -5.97 28.53
N THR A 327 15.52 -5.80 27.20
CA THR A 327 15.76 -6.89 26.24
C THR A 327 17.17 -7.49 26.37
N PRO A 328 18.28 -6.72 26.37
CA PRO A 328 19.60 -7.31 26.64
C PRO A 328 19.76 -7.86 28.06
N ALA A 329 19.11 -7.30 29.09
CA ALA A 329 19.14 -7.88 30.43
C ALA A 329 18.44 -9.27 30.50
N LEU A 330 17.29 -9.44 29.84
CA LEU A 330 16.61 -10.73 29.72
C LEU A 330 17.45 -11.71 28.88
N VAL A 331 17.96 -11.27 27.72
CA VAL A 331 18.62 -12.15 26.75
C VAL A 331 20.02 -12.60 27.19
N LEU A 332 20.82 -11.66 27.71
CA LEU A 332 22.25 -11.87 27.99
C LEU A 332 22.55 -12.19 29.47
N GLU A 333 21.85 -11.56 30.43
CA GLU A 333 21.96 -11.91 31.86
C GLU A 333 20.96 -13.02 32.27
N GLY A 334 20.00 -13.40 31.41
CA GLY A 334 19.02 -14.45 31.71
C GLY A 334 18.00 -14.05 32.79
N ARG A 335 17.73 -12.76 32.96
CA ARG A 335 16.77 -12.23 33.94
C ARG A 335 15.31 -12.60 33.58
N SER A 336 14.44 -12.74 34.58
CA SER A 336 12.99 -12.75 34.36
C SER A 336 12.48 -11.38 33.87
N PRO A 337 11.29 -11.28 33.25
CA PRO A 337 10.81 -10.03 32.64
C PRO A 337 10.81 -8.81 33.59
N LEU A 338 10.23 -8.95 34.78
CA LEU A 338 10.18 -7.87 35.78
C LEU A 338 11.58 -7.51 36.31
N ALA A 339 12.45 -8.51 36.51
CA ALA A 339 13.84 -8.29 36.91
C ALA A 339 14.67 -7.61 35.80
N ALA A 340 14.35 -7.84 34.53
CA ALA A 340 14.97 -7.17 33.40
C ALA A 340 14.55 -5.70 33.29
N LEU A 341 13.27 -5.38 33.55
CA LEU A 341 12.75 -4.01 33.63
C LEU A 341 13.40 -3.23 34.78
N ALA A 342 13.53 -3.85 35.96
CA ALA A 342 14.23 -3.27 37.11
C ALA A 342 15.72 -3.04 36.79
N ARG A 343 16.42 -4.08 36.30
CA ARG A 343 17.84 -4.00 35.90
C ARG A 343 18.08 -2.89 34.87
N SER A 344 17.19 -2.71 33.89
CA SER A 344 17.25 -1.63 32.92
C SER A 344 17.08 -0.25 33.57
N ARG A 345 16.07 -0.08 34.43
CA ARG A 345 15.84 1.18 35.17
C ARG A 345 17.08 1.58 35.96
N ASP A 346 17.74 0.62 36.59
CA ASP A 346 18.88 0.87 37.46
C ASP A 346 20.16 1.18 36.66
N LEU A 347 20.37 0.53 35.51
CA LEU A 347 21.46 0.83 34.55
C LEU A 347 21.29 2.19 33.85
N THR A 348 20.06 2.70 33.72
CA THR A 348 19.74 3.96 33.01
C THR A 348 19.50 5.15 33.95
N ARG A 349 19.46 4.91 35.27
CA ARG A 349 19.22 5.93 36.31
C ARG A 349 20.23 7.08 36.20
N GLY A 350 19.74 8.32 36.27
CA GLY A 350 20.54 9.54 36.10
C GLY A 350 21.08 9.81 34.69
N ARG A 351 21.01 8.85 33.75
CA ARG A 351 21.63 8.95 32.41
C ARG A 351 20.63 9.01 31.24
N HIS A 352 19.34 8.86 31.53
CA HIS A 352 18.24 8.78 30.56
C HIS A 352 18.32 9.77 29.40
N LEU A 353 18.52 11.09 29.63
CA LEU A 353 18.54 12.09 28.57
C LEU A 353 19.70 11.90 27.56
N ARG A 354 20.90 11.51 28.03
CA ARG A 354 22.05 11.25 27.14
C ARG A 354 21.87 9.97 26.33
N ILE A 355 21.27 8.95 26.95
CA ILE A 355 20.88 7.71 26.28
C ILE A 355 19.81 8.00 25.21
N ALA A 356 18.81 8.83 25.54
CA ALA A 356 17.77 9.27 24.62
C ALA A 356 18.35 10.00 23.40
N MET A 357 19.17 11.03 23.59
CA MET A 357 19.80 11.76 22.47
C MET A 357 20.59 10.84 21.53
N LEU A 358 21.36 9.90 22.08
CA LEU A 358 22.15 8.95 21.29
C LEU A 358 21.27 7.98 20.49
N VAL A 359 20.22 7.44 21.11
CA VAL A 359 19.34 6.43 20.51
C VAL A 359 18.36 7.07 19.52
N VAL A 360 17.81 8.24 19.84
CA VAL A 360 16.97 9.04 18.94
C VAL A 360 17.78 9.52 17.74
N GLY A 361 19.01 10.00 17.94
CA GLY A 361 19.88 10.42 16.84
C GLY A 361 20.16 9.29 15.83
N VAL A 362 20.41 8.07 16.33
CA VAL A 362 20.53 6.88 15.46
C VAL A 362 19.17 6.53 14.84
N ALA A 363 18.08 6.49 15.60
CA ALA A 363 16.75 6.14 15.08
C ALA A 363 16.27 7.10 13.97
N LEU A 364 16.51 8.41 14.11
CA LEU A 364 16.22 9.41 13.09
C LEU A 364 17.07 9.20 11.83
N GLY A 365 18.37 8.93 11.97
CA GLY A 365 19.22 8.58 10.83
C GLY A 365 18.77 7.31 10.12
N VAL A 366 18.27 6.31 10.85
CA VAL A 366 17.70 5.08 10.31
C VAL A 366 16.36 5.31 9.60
N ALA A 367 15.48 6.14 10.16
CA ALA A 367 14.21 6.52 9.54
C ALA A 367 14.41 7.38 8.27
N ALA A 368 15.44 8.24 8.26
CA ALA A 368 15.78 9.06 7.10
C ALA A 368 16.32 8.24 5.93
N MET A 369 17.04 7.13 6.15
CA MET A 369 17.67 6.40 5.03
C MET A 369 16.66 5.84 3.99
N PRO A 370 15.56 5.16 4.35
CA PRO A 370 14.55 4.75 3.37
C PRO A 370 13.90 5.92 2.62
N LEU A 371 13.66 7.05 3.29
CA LEU A 371 13.11 8.26 2.67
C LEU A 371 14.07 8.86 1.65
N LEU A 372 15.36 8.97 2.00
CA LEU A 372 16.41 9.43 1.10
C LEU A 372 16.64 8.47 -0.08
N VAL A 373 16.50 7.16 0.13
CA VAL A 373 16.52 6.16 -0.96
C VAL A 373 15.31 6.35 -1.87
N ASN A 374 14.10 6.52 -1.32
CA ASN A 374 12.91 6.74 -2.14
C ASN A 374 13.01 8.03 -2.98
N GLU A 375 13.46 9.13 -2.37
CA GLU A 375 13.66 10.41 -3.04
C GLU A 375 14.73 10.34 -4.14
N LEU A 376 15.83 9.63 -3.89
CA LEU A 376 16.87 9.36 -4.88
C LEU A 376 16.31 8.57 -6.08
N TYR A 377 15.48 7.55 -5.83
CA TYR A 377 14.87 6.79 -6.91
C TYR A 377 13.86 7.64 -7.69
N ALA A 378 12.97 8.37 -7.01
CA ALA A 378 12.00 9.25 -7.65
C ALA A 378 12.65 10.29 -8.58
N ARG A 379 13.79 10.87 -8.18
CA ARG A 379 14.50 11.89 -8.95
C ARG A 379 15.46 11.35 -10.02
N ALA A 380 16.07 10.18 -9.82
CA ALA A 380 17.18 9.70 -10.65
C ALA A 380 16.98 8.34 -11.32
N ALA A 381 16.08 7.48 -10.81
CA ALA A 381 15.84 6.15 -11.34
C ALA A 381 14.49 6.02 -12.06
N THR A 382 13.42 6.61 -11.51
CA THR A 382 12.08 6.60 -12.13
C THR A 382 12.07 7.25 -13.52
N PRO A 383 12.72 8.40 -13.76
CA PRO A 383 12.74 9.03 -15.10
C PRO A 383 13.45 8.19 -16.17
N LEU A 384 14.33 7.25 -15.78
CA LEU A 384 14.99 6.34 -16.73
C LEU A 384 14.02 5.30 -17.30
N LEU A 385 12.88 5.06 -16.65
CA LEU A 385 11.82 4.19 -17.18
C LEU A 385 11.10 4.81 -18.38
N ASP A 386 11.20 6.13 -18.55
CA ASP A 386 10.62 6.87 -19.67
C ASP A 386 11.54 6.87 -20.92
N TRP A 387 12.76 6.34 -20.78
CA TRP A 387 13.71 6.09 -21.87
C TRP A 387 13.64 4.65 -22.41
N LEU A 388 12.78 3.80 -21.84
CA LEU A 388 12.57 2.44 -22.34
C LEU A 388 11.69 2.47 -23.60
N PRO A 389 12.06 1.76 -24.70
CA PRO A 389 11.22 1.70 -25.89
C PRO A 389 9.86 1.07 -25.61
N ASP A 390 8.80 1.56 -26.28
CA ASP A 390 7.39 1.18 -26.09
C ASP A 390 7.06 -0.32 -26.31
N SER A 391 8.04 -1.13 -26.70
CA SER A 391 7.95 -2.59 -26.67
C SER A 391 7.61 -3.10 -25.26
N ARG A 392 6.43 -3.73 -25.13
CA ARG A 392 5.91 -4.26 -23.85
C ARG A 392 6.94 -5.09 -23.07
N LEU A 393 7.75 -5.89 -23.77
CA LEU A 393 8.78 -6.74 -23.16
C LEU A 393 9.89 -5.94 -22.45
N LEU A 394 10.41 -4.86 -23.06
CA LEU A 394 11.47 -4.06 -22.44
C LEU A 394 10.94 -3.20 -21.29
N VAL A 395 9.73 -2.65 -21.40
CA VAL A 395 9.05 -1.95 -20.30
C VAL A 395 8.83 -2.88 -19.11
N ASN A 396 8.34 -4.09 -19.35
CA ASN A 396 8.11 -5.10 -18.32
C ASN A 396 9.44 -5.57 -17.67
N ALA A 397 10.46 -5.89 -18.46
CA ALA A 397 11.76 -6.29 -17.93
C ALA A 397 12.45 -5.16 -17.15
N GLY A 398 12.43 -3.93 -17.67
CA GLY A 398 12.96 -2.74 -17.01
C GLY A 398 12.25 -2.44 -15.68
N MET A 399 10.93 -2.61 -15.63
CA MET A 399 10.16 -2.51 -14.38
C MET A 399 10.61 -3.58 -13.37
N VAL A 400 10.69 -4.87 -13.75
CA VAL A 400 11.14 -5.93 -12.83
C VAL A 400 12.55 -5.65 -12.28
N VAL A 401 13.47 -5.16 -13.11
CA VAL A 401 14.82 -4.76 -12.66
C VAL A 401 14.74 -3.58 -11.69
N TYR A 402 14.03 -2.51 -12.04
CA TYR A 402 13.85 -1.32 -11.19
C TYR A 402 13.29 -1.69 -9.82
N LEU A 403 12.21 -2.50 -9.77
CA LEU A 403 11.58 -2.95 -8.54
C LEU A 403 12.52 -3.79 -7.68
N THR A 404 13.25 -4.74 -8.29
CA THR A 404 14.20 -5.61 -7.58
C THR A 404 15.34 -4.80 -6.97
N VAL A 405 15.89 -3.83 -7.72
CA VAL A 405 17.04 -3.01 -7.29
C VAL A 405 16.61 -1.97 -6.24
N HIS A 406 15.43 -1.37 -6.38
CA HIS A 406 14.81 -0.50 -5.37
C HIS A 406 14.57 -1.25 -4.05
N ALA A 407 13.87 -2.39 -4.10
CA ALA A 407 13.58 -3.20 -2.92
C ALA A 407 14.86 -3.67 -2.22
N ALA A 408 15.88 -4.12 -2.97
CA ALA A 408 17.18 -4.49 -2.42
C ALA A 408 17.90 -3.30 -1.74
N THR A 409 17.78 -2.09 -2.29
CA THR A 409 18.39 -0.88 -1.71
C THR A 409 17.70 -0.46 -0.41
N VAL A 410 16.36 -0.43 -0.38
CA VAL A 410 15.57 -0.14 0.84
C VAL A 410 15.83 -1.19 1.92
N LEU A 411 15.83 -2.47 1.57
CA LEU A 411 16.14 -3.58 2.47
C LEU A 411 17.58 -3.50 3.02
N GLY A 412 18.54 -3.04 2.20
CA GLY A 412 19.92 -2.75 2.62
C GLY A 412 20.02 -1.60 3.62
N ALA A 413 19.29 -0.50 3.39
CA ALA A 413 19.22 0.64 4.31
C ALA A 413 18.63 0.23 5.67
N LEU A 414 17.50 -0.49 5.66
CA LEU A 414 16.85 -1.01 6.86
C LEU A 414 17.72 -2.04 7.60
N PHE A 415 18.48 -2.89 6.89
CA PHE A 415 19.47 -3.79 7.48
C PHE A 415 20.57 -3.04 8.23
N LEU A 416 21.18 -2.03 7.58
CA LEU A 416 22.24 -1.22 8.20
C LEU A 416 21.73 -0.52 9.46
N GLY A 417 20.53 0.04 9.40
CA GLY A 417 19.93 0.76 10.53
C GLY A 417 19.53 -0.12 11.70
N THR A 418 18.83 -1.23 11.46
CA THR A 418 18.48 -2.19 12.52
C THR A 418 19.72 -2.82 13.17
N THR A 419 20.78 -3.08 12.38
CA THR A 419 22.09 -3.54 12.86
C THR A 419 22.77 -2.46 13.72
N ALA A 420 22.76 -1.20 13.29
CA ALA A 420 23.33 -0.10 14.06
C ALA A 420 22.62 0.06 15.41
N ASN A 421 21.29 0.03 15.45
CA ASN A 421 20.53 0.12 16.69
C ASN A 421 20.81 -1.07 17.64
N ALA A 422 20.82 -2.31 17.13
CA ALA A 422 21.09 -3.49 17.95
C ALA A 422 22.50 -3.47 18.57
N LEU A 423 23.51 -3.01 17.81
CA LEU A 423 24.88 -2.86 18.30
C LEU A 423 25.02 -1.66 19.27
N LEU A 424 24.27 -0.57 19.06
CA LEU A 424 24.20 0.57 19.97
C LEU A 424 23.67 0.14 21.35
N VAL A 425 22.52 -0.53 21.37
CA VAL A 425 21.89 -1.04 22.60
C VAL A 425 22.82 -2.03 23.34
N ARG A 426 23.52 -2.91 22.60
CA ARG A 426 24.52 -3.82 23.18
C ARG A 426 25.74 -3.08 23.74
N ALA A 427 26.25 -2.08 23.03
CA ALA A 427 27.39 -1.28 23.48
C ALA A 427 27.06 -0.47 24.74
N LEU A 428 25.86 0.14 24.80
CA LEU A 428 25.34 0.81 25.99
C LEU A 428 25.21 -0.15 27.17
N PHE A 429 24.57 -1.30 26.98
CA PHE A 429 24.38 -2.32 28.03
C PHE A 429 25.73 -2.77 28.64
N LEU A 430 26.71 -3.10 27.80
CA LEU A 430 28.03 -3.55 28.23
C LEU A 430 28.93 -2.44 28.80
N ARG A 431 28.60 -1.16 28.58
CA ARG A 431 29.32 0.00 29.16
C ARG A 431 28.70 0.50 30.46
N LEU A 432 27.39 0.33 30.64
CA LEU A 432 26.66 0.79 31.83
C LEU A 432 26.70 -0.20 33.01
N GLY A 433 27.29 -1.38 32.83
CA GLY A 433 27.48 -2.39 33.88
C GLY A 433 26.73 -3.71 33.67
N GLY A 434 26.23 -3.99 32.46
CA GLY A 434 25.74 -5.32 32.08
C GLY A 434 26.87 -6.34 32.04
N GLN A 435 26.65 -7.55 32.59
CA GLN A 435 27.73 -8.53 32.78
C GLN A 435 28.29 -9.09 31.47
N ARG A 436 29.63 -9.24 31.41
CA ARG A 436 30.33 -9.92 30.30
C ARG A 436 30.51 -11.42 30.63
N GLY A 437 29.67 -12.27 30.03
CA GLY A 437 29.97 -13.70 29.84
C GLY A 437 29.32 -14.71 30.79
N THR A 438 28.36 -14.32 31.63
CA THR A 438 27.82 -15.16 32.73
C THR A 438 26.57 -16.00 32.41
N ARG A 439 26.22 -16.17 31.15
CA ARG A 439 25.61 -17.42 30.64
C ARG A 439 25.93 -17.60 29.16
N SER A 440 26.23 -18.83 28.76
CA SER A 440 26.63 -19.14 27.40
C SER A 440 25.49 -18.90 26.40
N VAL A 441 25.85 -18.49 25.18
CA VAL A 441 24.93 -18.61 24.04
C VAL A 441 24.54 -20.09 23.92
N ASP A 442 23.24 -20.36 23.83
CA ASP A 442 22.69 -21.71 23.79
C ASP A 442 23.44 -22.62 22.82
N ALA A 443 23.87 -23.79 23.31
CA ALA A 443 24.61 -24.75 22.50
C ALA A 443 23.85 -25.07 21.20
N ALA A 444 24.54 -24.95 20.07
CA ALA A 444 23.97 -25.19 18.75
C ALA A 444 23.35 -26.61 18.64
N PRO A 445 22.34 -26.82 17.79
CA PRO A 445 21.81 -28.16 17.49
C PRO A 445 22.92 -29.11 17.03
N ALA A 446 22.78 -30.41 17.32
CA ALA A 446 23.73 -31.45 16.90
C ALA A 446 23.90 -31.51 15.37
N ARG A 447 22.89 -31.11 14.60
CA ARG A 447 22.92 -30.95 13.14
C ARG A 447 22.50 -29.52 12.78
N PRO A 448 23.40 -28.51 12.96
CA PRO A 448 23.00 -27.10 12.93
C PRO A 448 22.55 -26.64 11.53
N ALA A 449 23.16 -27.16 10.47
CA ALA A 449 22.74 -26.89 9.09
C ALA A 449 21.31 -27.38 8.82
N ARG A 450 20.96 -28.63 9.20
CA ARG A 450 19.60 -29.17 9.02
C ARG A 450 18.54 -28.37 9.79
N PHE A 451 18.88 -27.86 10.98
CA PHE A 451 17.97 -27.01 11.77
C PHE A 451 17.72 -25.65 11.10
N VAL A 452 18.75 -25.04 10.53
CA VAL A 452 18.62 -23.78 9.76
C VAL A 452 17.83 -24.02 8.47
N TRP A 453 18.17 -25.05 7.69
CA TRP A 453 17.46 -25.42 6.46
C TRP A 453 15.98 -25.75 6.70
N ALA A 454 15.63 -26.40 7.82
CA ALA A 454 14.23 -26.66 8.18
C ALA A 454 13.47 -25.36 8.47
N ALA A 455 14.10 -24.37 9.12
CA ALA A 455 13.50 -23.05 9.35
C ALA A 455 13.38 -22.23 8.06
N GLU A 456 14.40 -22.27 7.18
CA GLU A 456 14.40 -21.62 5.86
C GLU A 456 13.33 -22.23 4.93
N ALA A 457 13.17 -23.56 4.93
CA ALA A 457 12.14 -24.25 4.16
C ALA A 457 10.72 -23.99 4.70
N ALA A 458 10.53 -24.02 6.02
CA ALA A 458 9.24 -23.66 6.63
C ALA A 458 8.87 -22.20 6.33
N PHE A 459 9.84 -21.27 6.39
CA PHE A 459 9.64 -19.89 5.98
C PHE A 459 9.25 -19.78 4.50
N LEU A 460 9.93 -20.48 3.60
CA LEU A 460 9.62 -20.49 2.17
C LEU A 460 8.20 -20.99 1.88
N VAL A 461 7.73 -22.02 2.59
CA VAL A 461 6.34 -22.51 2.45
C VAL A 461 5.33 -21.44 2.85
N VAL A 462 5.51 -20.76 3.99
CA VAL A 462 4.59 -19.67 4.39
C VAL A 462 4.68 -18.50 3.40
N ALA A 463 5.88 -18.17 2.89
CA ALA A 463 6.05 -17.11 1.90
C ALA A 463 5.34 -17.41 0.57
N VAL A 464 5.41 -18.66 0.09
CA VAL A 464 4.68 -19.10 -1.12
C VAL A 464 3.16 -19.09 -0.90
N VAL A 465 2.69 -19.58 0.26
CA VAL A 465 1.26 -19.53 0.61
C VAL A 465 0.74 -18.10 0.70
N GLN A 466 1.49 -17.19 1.34
CA GLN A 466 1.10 -15.78 1.45
C GLN A 466 1.16 -15.04 0.11
N ALA A 467 2.15 -15.34 -0.74
CA ALA A 467 2.18 -14.82 -2.11
C ALA A 467 0.99 -15.34 -2.95
N ALA A 468 0.63 -16.62 -2.82
CA ALA A 468 -0.53 -17.19 -3.49
C ALA A 468 -1.85 -16.57 -3.00
N LEU A 469 -2.02 -16.34 -1.70
CA LEU A 469 -3.19 -15.66 -1.13
C LEU A 469 -3.26 -14.18 -1.54
N ALA A 470 -2.12 -13.48 -1.61
CA ALA A 470 -2.06 -12.12 -2.10
C ALA A 470 -2.47 -12.04 -3.59
N VAL A 471 -1.94 -12.92 -4.44
CA VAL A 471 -2.32 -12.97 -5.86
C VAL A 471 -3.79 -13.38 -6.03
N ALA A 472 -4.29 -14.35 -5.26
CA ALA A 472 -5.69 -14.78 -5.31
C ALA A 472 -6.69 -13.71 -4.82
N THR A 473 -6.25 -12.76 -3.98
CA THR A 473 -7.09 -11.62 -3.54
C THR A 473 -6.93 -10.37 -4.41
N MET A 474 -5.95 -10.33 -5.33
CA MET A 474 -5.88 -9.32 -6.39
C MET A 474 -6.90 -9.66 -7.48
N ASN A 475 -8.09 -9.05 -7.44
CA ASN A 475 -9.06 -9.16 -8.53
C ASN A 475 -8.52 -8.48 -9.81
N LEU A 476 -7.83 -9.26 -10.65
CA LEU A 476 -7.24 -8.85 -11.94
C LEU A 476 -8.26 -8.73 -13.08
N ARG A 477 -9.53 -9.10 -12.83
CA ARG A 477 -10.58 -9.27 -13.85
C ARG A 477 -11.87 -8.55 -13.48
N SER A 478 -11.74 -7.33 -12.97
CA SER A 478 -12.79 -6.33 -13.01
C SER A 478 -12.89 -5.76 -14.43
N GLU A 479 -14.02 -5.95 -15.09
CA GLU A 479 -14.47 -5.15 -16.24
C GLU A 479 -15.48 -4.13 -15.68
N PRO A 480 -15.07 -2.86 -15.45
CA PRO A 480 -15.93 -1.87 -14.83
C PRO A 480 -16.79 -1.14 -15.86
N THR A 481 -17.93 -0.65 -15.39
CA THR A 481 -18.85 0.20 -16.14
C THR A 481 -18.15 1.49 -16.58
N ILE A 482 -18.37 1.91 -17.83
CA ILE A 482 -18.07 3.25 -18.32
C ILE A 482 -19.36 4.06 -18.34
N THR A 483 -19.42 5.06 -17.46
CA THR A 483 -20.55 6.00 -17.34
C THR A 483 -20.23 7.29 -18.10
N ALA A 484 -21.08 7.68 -19.04
CA ALA A 484 -20.97 8.96 -19.75
C ALA A 484 -21.63 10.09 -18.95
N HIS A 485 -20.81 11.00 -18.38
CA HIS A 485 -21.25 12.09 -17.51
C HIS A 485 -21.96 13.19 -18.32
N ARG A 486 -23.28 13.30 -18.12
CA ARG A 486 -24.24 14.12 -18.88
C ARG A 486 -24.28 13.75 -20.36
N GLY A 487 -24.11 12.46 -20.65
CA GLY A 487 -23.81 11.93 -21.98
C GLY A 487 -22.35 12.15 -22.39
N ALA A 488 -22.06 12.16 -23.70
CA ALA A 488 -20.72 12.43 -24.22
C ALA A 488 -20.44 13.95 -24.27
N SER A 489 -20.44 14.58 -23.09
CA SER A 489 -20.46 16.04 -22.87
C SER A 489 -19.23 16.83 -23.35
N THR A 490 -18.21 16.18 -23.92
CA THR A 490 -17.09 16.82 -24.63
C THR A 490 -17.21 16.82 -26.16
N VAL A 491 -18.19 16.11 -26.73
CA VAL A 491 -18.44 16.07 -28.19
C VAL A 491 -19.84 16.55 -28.59
N ALA A 492 -20.75 16.67 -27.62
CA ALA A 492 -22.09 17.23 -27.78
C ALA A 492 -22.51 17.98 -26.49
N PRO A 493 -23.46 18.93 -26.55
CA PRO A 493 -23.93 19.68 -25.38
C PRO A 493 -24.46 18.76 -24.27
N GLU A 494 -24.03 19.00 -23.03
CA GLU A 494 -24.39 18.18 -21.86
C GLU A 494 -25.91 18.07 -21.64
N ASN A 495 -26.38 16.94 -21.12
CA ASN A 495 -27.79 16.69 -20.78
C ASN A 495 -28.77 16.83 -21.98
N THR A 496 -28.30 16.52 -23.20
CA THR A 496 -29.11 16.51 -24.44
C THR A 496 -29.22 15.11 -25.04
N LEU A 497 -30.24 14.90 -25.89
CA LEU A 497 -30.40 13.64 -26.62
C LEU A 497 -29.24 13.41 -27.61
N ALA A 498 -28.65 14.48 -28.16
CA ALA A 498 -27.42 14.39 -28.95
C ALA A 498 -26.23 13.84 -28.14
N ALA A 499 -26.04 14.29 -26.90
CA ALA A 499 -24.99 13.76 -26.02
C ALA A 499 -25.28 12.33 -25.55
N PHE A 500 -26.55 11.93 -25.41
CA PHE A 500 -26.92 10.55 -25.12
C PHE A 500 -26.65 9.64 -26.33
N GLN A 501 -27.01 10.05 -27.54
CA GLN A 501 -26.71 9.28 -28.75
C GLN A 501 -25.20 9.11 -28.95
N ALA A 502 -24.42 10.18 -28.78
CA ALA A 502 -22.96 10.12 -28.85
C ALA A 502 -22.32 9.25 -27.74
N ALA A 503 -22.98 9.05 -26.59
CA ALA A 503 -22.54 8.10 -25.57
C ALA A 503 -22.84 6.64 -25.94
N ILE A 504 -23.99 6.38 -26.57
CA ILE A 504 -24.38 5.05 -27.07
C ILE A 504 -23.48 4.64 -28.23
N ASP A 505 -23.23 5.54 -29.19
CA ASP A 505 -22.32 5.31 -30.32
C ASP A 505 -20.85 5.14 -29.87
N ALA A 506 -20.49 5.67 -28.70
CA ALA A 506 -19.20 5.46 -28.05
C ALA A 506 -19.08 4.13 -27.29
N GLY A 507 -20.19 3.39 -27.11
CA GLY A 507 -20.21 2.12 -26.37
C GLY A 507 -20.15 2.29 -24.85
N ALA A 508 -20.65 3.40 -24.30
CA ALA A 508 -20.81 3.56 -22.85
C ALA A 508 -21.87 2.59 -22.30
N ASP A 509 -21.57 1.92 -21.19
CA ASP A 509 -22.50 0.95 -20.58
C ASP A 509 -23.61 1.66 -19.78
N ALA A 510 -23.33 2.90 -19.34
CA ALA A 510 -24.25 3.76 -18.61
C ALA A 510 -24.16 5.22 -19.08
N ILE A 511 -25.26 5.95 -18.92
CA ILE A 511 -25.37 7.40 -19.19
C ILE A 511 -25.84 8.04 -17.91
N GLU A 512 -25.03 8.94 -17.38
CA GLU A 512 -25.43 9.80 -16.26
C GLU A 512 -26.03 11.10 -16.79
N PHE A 513 -27.05 11.61 -16.11
CA PHE A 513 -27.67 12.88 -16.42
C PHE A 513 -28.43 13.46 -15.22
N ASP A 514 -28.53 14.78 -15.19
CA ASP A 514 -29.11 15.54 -14.08
C ASP A 514 -30.62 15.73 -14.26
N VAL A 515 -31.42 15.66 -13.20
CA VAL A 515 -32.86 15.98 -13.25
C VAL A 515 -33.35 16.98 -12.21
N ARG A 516 -34.31 17.80 -12.64
CA ARG A 516 -34.97 18.89 -11.89
C ARG A 516 -36.47 18.88 -12.11
N LEU A 517 -37.20 19.66 -11.30
CA LEU A 517 -38.67 19.78 -11.37
C LEU A 517 -39.07 21.15 -11.95
N SER A 518 -39.97 21.16 -12.95
CA SER A 518 -40.56 22.40 -13.49
C SER A 518 -41.63 22.99 -12.54
N ALA A 519 -42.02 24.24 -12.79
CA ALA A 519 -43.14 24.89 -12.09
C ALA A 519 -44.49 24.17 -12.30
N ASP A 520 -44.62 23.37 -13.36
CA ASP A 520 -45.77 22.49 -13.61
C ASP A 520 -45.48 20.99 -13.39
N GLY A 521 -44.55 20.70 -12.47
CA GLY A 521 -44.34 19.37 -11.90
C GLY A 521 -43.72 18.33 -12.85
N GLN A 522 -43.19 18.76 -13.99
CA GLN A 522 -42.55 17.88 -14.96
C GLN A 522 -41.09 17.65 -14.55
N VAL A 523 -40.63 16.40 -14.61
CA VAL A 523 -39.20 16.09 -14.39
C VAL A 523 -38.44 16.35 -15.68
N VAL A 524 -37.49 17.28 -15.63
CA VAL A 524 -36.73 17.77 -16.79
C VAL A 524 -35.23 17.54 -16.61
N VAL A 525 -34.55 17.26 -17.72
CA VAL A 525 -33.15 16.81 -17.76
C VAL A 525 -32.23 18.03 -17.86
N PHE A 526 -31.64 18.47 -16.74
CA PHE A 526 -30.87 19.70 -16.65
C PHE A 526 -30.03 19.87 -15.36
N HIS A 527 -28.76 20.30 -15.48
CA HIS A 527 -27.85 20.47 -14.34
C HIS A 527 -28.13 21.69 -13.47
N ASP A 528 -28.21 22.88 -14.08
CA ASP A 528 -28.12 24.16 -13.37
C ASP A 528 -29.48 24.65 -12.86
N ARG A 529 -29.46 25.56 -11.88
CA ARG A 529 -30.70 26.16 -11.36
C ARG A 529 -31.40 27.06 -12.37
N ASP A 530 -30.63 27.74 -13.22
CA ASP A 530 -31.10 28.62 -14.28
C ASP A 530 -30.38 28.31 -15.60
N PHE A 531 -30.94 28.81 -16.70
CA PHE A 531 -30.40 28.59 -18.05
C PHE A 531 -29.20 29.51 -18.39
N ARG A 532 -28.65 30.24 -17.42
CA ARG A 532 -27.78 31.40 -17.65
C ARG A 532 -26.44 31.03 -18.28
N ARG A 533 -25.92 29.83 -17.99
CA ARG A 533 -24.67 29.31 -18.57
C ARG A 533 -24.83 28.86 -20.03
N VAL A 534 -25.97 28.28 -20.37
CA VAL A 534 -26.19 27.57 -21.66
C VAL A 534 -27.00 28.38 -22.68
N ALA A 535 -27.85 29.31 -22.23
CA ALA A 535 -28.70 30.13 -23.08
C ALA A 535 -28.68 31.63 -22.70
N GLY A 536 -27.97 32.01 -21.64
CA GLY A 536 -27.95 33.39 -21.12
C GLY A 536 -29.19 33.81 -20.33
N ASP A 537 -30.23 32.98 -20.31
CA ASP A 537 -31.51 33.25 -19.64
C ASP A 537 -31.41 33.03 -18.11
N PRO A 538 -31.67 34.05 -17.26
CA PRO A 538 -31.56 33.95 -15.81
C PRO A 538 -32.78 33.32 -15.12
N ARG A 539 -33.82 32.87 -15.85
CA ARG A 539 -35.00 32.22 -15.27
C ARG A 539 -34.63 30.84 -14.69
N ALA A 540 -35.17 30.54 -13.51
CA ALA A 540 -34.91 29.28 -12.82
C ALA A 540 -35.86 28.16 -13.29
N VAL A 541 -35.37 26.91 -13.30
CA VAL A 541 -36.14 25.72 -13.74
C VAL A 541 -37.42 25.54 -12.92
N GLU A 542 -37.34 25.70 -11.60
CA GLU A 542 -38.49 25.61 -10.67
C GLU A 542 -39.56 26.71 -10.89
N GLN A 543 -39.26 27.73 -11.71
CA GLN A 543 -40.12 28.91 -11.96
C GLN A 543 -40.65 28.96 -13.40
N MET A 544 -40.22 28.05 -14.27
CA MET A 544 -40.69 27.93 -15.66
C MET A 544 -41.57 26.70 -15.84
N ARG A 545 -42.51 26.77 -16.78
CA ARG A 545 -43.25 25.59 -17.23
C ARG A 545 -42.47 24.84 -18.29
N LEU A 546 -42.70 23.53 -18.44
CA LEU A 546 -42.06 22.74 -19.50
C LEU A 546 -42.26 23.37 -20.89
N ALA A 547 -43.45 23.90 -21.17
CA ALA A 547 -43.75 24.61 -22.42
C ALA A 547 -42.80 25.80 -22.65
N ASP A 548 -42.59 26.65 -21.64
CA ASP A 548 -41.71 27.83 -21.73
C ASP A 548 -40.23 27.47 -21.92
N MET A 549 -39.84 26.24 -21.53
CA MET A 549 -38.47 25.74 -21.69
C MET A 549 -38.20 25.16 -23.09
N ARG A 550 -39.23 24.74 -23.84
CA ARG A 550 -39.05 24.19 -25.20
C ARG A 550 -38.63 25.23 -26.25
N ASP A 551 -38.78 26.52 -25.93
CA ASP A 551 -38.26 27.62 -26.75
C ASP A 551 -36.78 27.91 -26.46
N VAL A 552 -36.22 27.41 -25.35
CA VAL A 552 -34.83 27.67 -24.93
C VAL A 552 -33.87 26.73 -25.65
N ASP A 553 -32.98 27.30 -26.47
CA ASP A 553 -31.90 26.56 -27.12
C ASP A 553 -30.79 26.24 -26.11
N ILE A 554 -30.49 24.95 -25.93
CA ILE A 554 -29.47 24.46 -24.99
C ILE A 554 -28.27 23.79 -25.70
N GLY A 555 -28.16 23.94 -27.02
CA GLY A 555 -27.05 23.38 -27.82
C GLY A 555 -26.12 24.43 -28.44
N SER A 556 -26.64 25.59 -28.83
CA SER A 556 -25.91 26.62 -29.58
C SER A 556 -24.69 27.22 -28.86
N TRP A 557 -24.62 27.09 -27.53
CA TRP A 557 -23.46 27.53 -26.72
C TRP A 557 -22.25 26.59 -26.86
N PHE A 558 -22.48 25.33 -27.24
CA PHE A 558 -21.46 24.29 -27.37
C PHE A 558 -20.83 24.34 -28.76
N ASP A 559 -21.64 24.18 -29.81
CA ASP A 559 -21.28 24.45 -31.20
C ASP A 559 -22.56 24.78 -32.00
N PRO A 560 -22.54 25.71 -32.97
CA PRO A 560 -23.69 26.03 -33.82
C PRO A 560 -24.31 24.84 -34.57
N ALA A 561 -23.59 23.72 -34.73
CA ALA A 561 -24.15 22.47 -35.27
C ALA A 561 -25.25 21.84 -34.40
N PHE A 562 -25.33 22.19 -33.11
CA PHE A 562 -26.37 21.75 -32.18
C PHE A 562 -27.48 22.81 -31.95
N ALA A 563 -27.53 23.84 -32.79
CA ALA A 563 -28.65 24.78 -32.79
C ALA A 563 -29.95 24.05 -33.15
N GLY A 564 -30.91 24.04 -32.22
CA GLY A 564 -32.10 23.19 -32.28
C GLY A 564 -32.25 22.23 -31.10
N GLU A 565 -31.18 21.92 -30.34
CA GLU A 565 -31.31 21.12 -29.11
C GLU A 565 -32.17 21.84 -28.06
N ARG A 566 -33.04 21.08 -27.39
CA ARG A 566 -34.01 21.55 -26.38
C ARG A 566 -33.97 20.66 -25.15
N ILE A 567 -34.47 21.18 -24.02
CA ILE A 567 -34.63 20.38 -22.81
C ILE A 567 -35.53 19.17 -23.09
N ALA A 568 -35.15 18.02 -22.55
CA ALA A 568 -35.96 16.79 -22.55
C ALA A 568 -36.65 16.59 -21.20
N THR A 569 -37.77 15.90 -21.18
CA THR A 569 -38.30 15.31 -19.93
C THR A 569 -37.53 14.04 -19.57
N LEU A 570 -37.64 13.59 -18.32
CA LEU A 570 -37.12 12.29 -17.91
C LEU A 570 -37.76 11.15 -18.72
N GLY A 571 -39.07 11.20 -18.97
CA GLY A 571 -39.76 10.22 -19.81
C GLY A 571 -39.22 10.17 -21.24
N GLU A 572 -38.94 11.32 -21.86
CA GLU A 572 -38.31 11.40 -23.17
C GLU A 572 -36.87 10.87 -23.15
N ALA A 573 -36.09 11.14 -22.11
CA ALA A 573 -34.73 10.63 -21.98
C ALA A 573 -34.68 9.12 -21.78
N LEU A 574 -35.57 8.55 -20.96
CA LEU A 574 -35.66 7.09 -20.76
C LEU A 574 -36.13 6.40 -22.05
N ALA A 575 -37.17 6.92 -22.70
CA ALA A 575 -37.65 6.40 -23.99
C ALA A 575 -36.64 6.60 -25.13
N PHE A 576 -35.78 7.62 -25.06
CA PHE A 576 -34.67 7.77 -26.01
C PHE A 576 -33.56 6.76 -25.74
N ILE A 577 -33.19 6.52 -24.47
CA ILE A 577 -32.15 5.54 -24.12
C ILE A 577 -32.59 4.13 -24.51
N ASP A 578 -33.87 3.78 -24.39
CA ASP A 578 -34.46 2.52 -24.92
C ASP A 578 -33.69 1.28 -24.44
N GLY A 579 -33.30 1.28 -23.16
CA GLY A 579 -32.47 0.27 -22.53
C GLY A 579 -31.05 0.06 -23.10
N ARG A 580 -30.65 0.82 -24.14
CA ARG A 580 -29.35 0.70 -24.84
C ARG A 580 -28.15 0.96 -23.92
N ALA A 581 -28.37 1.71 -22.83
CA ALA A 581 -27.45 1.89 -21.72
C ALA A 581 -28.25 1.93 -20.40
N MET A 582 -27.57 1.80 -19.25
CA MET A 582 -28.14 2.08 -17.92
C MET A 582 -28.33 3.59 -17.72
N ALA A 583 -29.49 4.04 -17.24
CA ALA A 583 -29.76 5.44 -16.93
C ALA A 583 -29.39 5.75 -15.46
N LEU A 584 -28.37 6.59 -15.24
CA LEU A 584 -27.94 7.04 -13.92
C LEU A 584 -28.45 8.48 -13.68
N VAL A 585 -29.61 8.58 -13.02
CA VAL A 585 -30.40 9.81 -12.92
C VAL A 585 -30.04 10.57 -11.65
N GLU A 586 -29.27 11.67 -11.72
CA GLU A 586 -28.92 12.45 -10.53
C GLU A 586 -30.01 13.47 -10.16
N LEU A 587 -30.62 13.28 -8.99
CA LEU A 587 -31.62 14.16 -8.40
C LEU A 587 -30.96 15.46 -7.92
N LYS A 588 -31.25 16.58 -8.61
CA LYS A 588 -30.82 17.96 -8.25
C LYS A 588 -31.98 18.76 -7.62
N PRO A 589 -32.36 18.51 -6.36
CA PRO A 589 -33.44 19.25 -5.74
C PRO A 589 -33.09 20.73 -5.50
N ASP A 590 -34.11 21.57 -5.56
CA ASP A 590 -34.07 22.95 -5.14
C ASP A 590 -34.71 23.14 -3.75
N ALA A 591 -34.86 24.38 -3.31
CA ALA A 591 -35.10 24.71 -1.91
C ALA A 591 -36.53 24.32 -1.47
N GLY A 592 -36.69 23.09 -0.99
CA GLY A 592 -37.94 22.55 -0.43
C GLY A 592 -38.72 21.62 -1.36
N ASN A 593 -38.29 21.43 -2.62
CA ASN A 593 -38.99 20.55 -3.58
C ASN A 593 -38.48 19.10 -3.59
N ALA A 594 -37.55 18.74 -2.70
CA ALA A 594 -36.79 17.48 -2.80
C ALA A 594 -37.65 16.21 -2.80
N GLN A 595 -38.68 16.14 -1.96
CA GLN A 595 -39.62 15.01 -1.96
C GLN A 595 -40.46 14.99 -3.25
N ALA A 596 -40.96 16.14 -3.71
CA ALA A 596 -41.75 16.23 -4.94
C ALA A 596 -40.95 15.85 -6.19
N LEU A 597 -39.66 16.20 -6.25
CA LEU A 597 -38.75 15.74 -7.32
C LEU A 597 -38.58 14.21 -7.29
N LEU A 598 -38.41 13.62 -6.10
CA LEU A 598 -38.29 12.17 -5.94
C LEU A 598 -39.60 11.45 -6.33
N ASP A 599 -40.74 11.90 -5.83
CA ASP A 599 -42.05 11.30 -6.10
C ASP A 599 -42.38 11.37 -7.61
N ALA A 600 -42.14 12.51 -8.24
CA ALA A 600 -42.31 12.67 -9.69
C ALA A 600 -41.32 11.80 -10.49
N THR A 601 -40.05 11.73 -10.07
CA THR A 601 -39.04 10.88 -10.72
C THR A 601 -39.41 9.40 -10.64
N LEU A 602 -39.82 8.92 -9.47
CA LEU A 602 -40.29 7.54 -9.29
C LEU A 602 -41.55 7.26 -10.11
N ALA A 603 -42.45 8.24 -10.26
CA ALA A 603 -43.63 8.11 -11.09
C ALA A 603 -43.32 8.05 -12.61
N GLU A 604 -42.26 8.70 -13.09
CA GLU A 604 -41.76 8.53 -14.47
C GLU A 604 -41.04 7.18 -14.65
N VAL A 605 -40.18 6.78 -13.71
CA VAL A 605 -39.48 5.48 -13.76
C VAL A 605 -40.47 4.32 -13.74
N ALA A 606 -41.54 4.38 -12.95
CA ALA A 606 -42.61 3.40 -12.94
C ALA A 606 -43.51 3.42 -14.20
N ARG A 607 -43.31 4.38 -15.12
CA ARG A 607 -43.94 4.46 -16.45
C ARG A 607 -42.97 4.18 -17.60
N SER A 608 -41.70 3.92 -17.31
CA SER A 608 -40.69 3.43 -18.27
C SER A 608 -40.91 1.95 -18.57
N ASP A 609 -40.62 1.52 -19.80
CA ASP A 609 -40.64 0.10 -20.19
C ASP A 609 -39.46 -0.71 -19.59
N GLU A 610 -38.35 -0.05 -19.25
CA GLU A 610 -37.13 -0.66 -18.69
C GLU A 610 -36.77 -0.06 -17.30
N PRO A 611 -37.63 -0.20 -16.26
CA PRO A 611 -37.39 0.39 -14.94
C PRO A 611 -36.16 -0.21 -14.23
N ASP A 612 -35.84 -1.48 -14.48
CA ASP A 612 -34.66 -2.17 -13.94
C ASP A 612 -33.33 -1.64 -14.50
N ARG A 613 -33.37 -0.81 -15.56
CA ARG A 613 -32.22 -0.09 -16.14
C ARG A 613 -32.13 1.37 -15.66
N VAL A 614 -32.79 1.72 -14.56
CA VAL A 614 -32.66 3.04 -13.92
C VAL A 614 -32.01 2.92 -12.55
N MET A 615 -31.00 3.76 -12.31
CA MET A 615 -30.41 4.00 -10.99
C MET A 615 -30.59 5.47 -10.62
N LEU A 616 -31.09 5.75 -9.41
CA LEU A 616 -31.22 7.13 -8.92
C LEU A 616 -29.99 7.53 -8.11
N ALA A 617 -29.35 8.64 -8.46
CA ALA A 617 -28.21 9.19 -7.75
C ALA A 617 -28.59 10.49 -7.01
N SER A 618 -27.88 10.82 -5.92
CA SER A 618 -27.90 12.19 -5.36
C SER A 618 -26.71 12.44 -4.44
N LEU A 619 -26.33 13.71 -4.28
CA LEU A 619 -25.41 14.16 -3.22
C LEU A 619 -26.08 14.24 -1.83
N SER A 620 -27.39 14.00 -1.71
CA SER A 620 -28.13 14.04 -0.43
C SER A 620 -28.35 12.64 0.16
N PRO A 621 -27.71 12.28 1.29
CA PRO A 621 -27.92 10.98 1.94
C PRO A 621 -29.37 10.75 2.40
N ASP A 622 -30.08 11.82 2.78
CA ASP A 622 -31.50 11.73 3.16
C ASP A 622 -32.41 11.44 1.96
N LEU A 623 -32.11 12.02 0.79
CA LEU A 623 -32.87 11.76 -0.43
C LEU A 623 -32.60 10.35 -0.98
N VAL A 624 -31.36 9.87 -0.87
CA VAL A 624 -30.99 8.49 -1.21
C VAL A 624 -31.69 7.49 -0.29
N ARG A 625 -31.76 7.76 1.03
CA ARG A 625 -32.58 6.95 1.97
C ARG A 625 -34.06 7.01 1.66
N ALA A 626 -34.61 8.17 1.32
CA ALA A 626 -36.02 8.32 0.94
C ALA A 626 -36.34 7.52 -0.33
N ALA A 627 -35.46 7.55 -1.35
CA ALA A 627 -35.59 6.76 -2.56
C ALA A 627 -35.57 5.24 -2.27
N ARG A 628 -34.60 4.76 -1.47
CA ARG A 628 -34.54 3.35 -1.03
C ARG A 628 -35.78 2.93 -0.23
N ALA A 629 -36.35 3.82 0.57
CA ALA A 629 -37.56 3.52 1.35
C ALA A 629 -38.84 3.51 0.49
N ALA A 630 -38.95 4.39 -0.49
CA ALA A 630 -40.11 4.51 -1.38
C ALA A 630 -40.14 3.44 -2.48
N ALA A 631 -38.98 3.06 -3.03
CA ALA A 631 -38.85 2.05 -4.07
C ALA A 631 -37.65 1.12 -3.80
N PRO A 632 -37.78 0.14 -2.89
CA PRO A 632 -36.67 -0.74 -2.49
C PRO A 632 -36.00 -1.51 -3.63
N GLN A 633 -36.72 -1.76 -4.73
CA GLN A 633 -36.26 -2.46 -5.93
C GLN A 633 -35.39 -1.60 -6.86
N VAL A 634 -35.52 -0.26 -6.82
CA VAL A 634 -34.76 0.65 -7.67
C VAL A 634 -33.32 0.75 -7.16
N GLN A 635 -32.34 0.75 -8.06
CA GLN A 635 -30.94 0.90 -7.66
C GLN A 635 -30.68 2.35 -7.25
N VAL A 636 -29.89 2.56 -6.18
CA VAL A 636 -29.59 3.92 -5.70
C VAL A 636 -28.10 4.16 -5.46
N ALA A 637 -27.62 5.35 -5.83
CA ALA A 637 -26.25 5.80 -5.65
C ALA A 637 -26.14 7.02 -4.75
N LEU A 638 -25.17 7.01 -3.84
CA LEU A 638 -24.77 8.19 -3.08
C LEU A 638 -23.55 8.82 -3.74
N PHE A 639 -23.64 10.10 -4.12
CA PHE A 639 -22.52 10.88 -4.62
C PHE A 639 -21.86 11.68 -3.50
N ALA A 640 -20.53 11.70 -3.45
CA ALA A 640 -19.77 12.35 -2.39
C ALA A 640 -18.49 13.01 -2.93
N ASN A 641 -18.25 14.26 -2.51
CA ASN A 641 -16.98 14.94 -2.77
C ASN A 641 -15.82 14.41 -1.90
N ALA A 642 -16.14 13.82 -0.75
CA ALA A 642 -15.24 13.06 0.10
C ALA A 642 -16.04 12.07 0.94
N ALA A 643 -15.47 10.90 1.23
CA ALA A 643 -16.02 9.91 2.16
C ALA A 643 -14.97 9.59 3.22
N LEU A 644 -15.35 9.65 4.49
CA LEU A 644 -14.51 9.15 5.57
C LEU A 644 -14.69 7.64 5.68
N PRO A 645 -13.62 6.82 5.75
CA PRO A 645 -13.74 5.40 6.01
C PRO A 645 -14.59 5.14 7.26
N GLY A 646 -15.59 4.27 7.13
CA GLY A 646 -16.53 3.95 8.21
C GLY A 646 -17.90 4.62 8.11
N THR A 647 -18.01 5.87 7.61
CA THR A 647 -19.22 6.70 7.81
C THR A 647 -20.39 6.36 6.89
N ALA A 648 -20.15 5.68 5.76
CA ALA A 648 -21.17 5.36 4.78
C ALA A 648 -21.85 4.01 5.11
N ARG A 649 -23.15 4.04 5.46
CA ARG A 649 -23.93 2.87 5.86
C ARG A 649 -24.23 1.95 4.65
N ARG A 650 -23.95 0.66 4.81
CA ARG A 650 -24.15 -0.37 3.76
C ARG A 650 -25.60 -0.46 3.24
N THR A 651 -26.57 -0.13 4.08
CA THR A 651 -28.01 -0.21 3.79
C THR A 651 -28.53 0.91 2.91
N ASP A 652 -27.82 2.03 2.85
CA ASP A 652 -28.37 3.28 2.34
C ASP A 652 -28.25 3.37 0.81
N PHE A 653 -27.28 2.71 0.18
CA PHE A 653 -27.00 2.79 -1.26
C PHE A 653 -26.35 1.51 -1.84
N ASP A 654 -26.52 1.29 -3.15
CA ASP A 654 -25.86 0.20 -3.91
C ASP A 654 -24.50 0.61 -4.48
N MET A 655 -24.33 1.92 -4.75
CA MET A 655 -23.12 2.49 -5.32
C MET A 655 -22.71 3.78 -4.59
N LEU A 656 -21.41 3.93 -4.35
CA LEU A 656 -20.80 5.17 -3.87
C LEU A 656 -20.06 5.83 -5.05
N GLY A 657 -20.56 6.96 -5.54
CA GLY A 657 -19.83 7.82 -6.46
C GLY A 657 -18.91 8.74 -5.68
N LEU A 658 -17.60 8.51 -5.74
CA LEU A 658 -16.61 9.32 -5.05
C LEU A 658 -15.82 10.19 -6.04
N ASN A 659 -15.65 11.47 -5.70
CA ASN A 659 -14.72 12.36 -6.42
C ASN A 659 -13.33 11.70 -6.49
N HIS A 660 -12.83 11.50 -7.71
CA HIS A 660 -11.65 10.67 -7.96
C HIS A 660 -10.39 11.14 -7.22
N LEU A 661 -10.30 12.41 -6.85
CA LEU A 661 -9.18 12.97 -6.07
C LEU A 661 -9.12 12.42 -4.63
N GLN A 662 -10.23 11.91 -4.09
CA GLN A 662 -10.31 11.25 -2.78
C GLN A 662 -10.23 9.72 -2.88
N LEU A 663 -10.21 9.16 -4.10
CA LEU A 663 -10.35 7.72 -4.33
C LEU A 663 -8.98 7.02 -4.30
N ASP A 664 -8.81 6.16 -3.30
CA ASP A 664 -7.59 5.38 -3.07
C ASP A 664 -7.86 3.87 -2.89
N SER A 665 -6.78 3.12 -2.63
CA SER A 665 -6.80 1.69 -2.34
C SER A 665 -7.57 1.32 -1.06
N GLY A 666 -7.67 2.23 -0.08
CA GLY A 666 -8.52 2.07 1.11
C GLY A 666 -10.00 2.17 0.78
N ALA A 667 -10.40 3.11 -0.08
CA ALA A 667 -11.78 3.24 -0.56
C ALA A 667 -12.27 2.00 -1.31
N VAL A 668 -11.49 1.48 -2.27
CA VAL A 668 -11.79 0.21 -2.97
C VAL A 668 -11.88 -0.97 -1.99
N ALA A 669 -11.00 -1.02 -0.98
CA ALA A 669 -11.05 -2.06 0.03
C ALA A 669 -12.28 -1.96 0.96
N ASP A 670 -12.80 -0.76 1.24
CA ASP A 670 -14.02 -0.57 2.01
C ASP A 670 -15.27 -0.95 1.20
N ALA A 671 -15.34 -0.52 -0.06
CA ALA A 671 -16.39 -0.92 -1.00
C ALA A 671 -16.54 -2.45 -1.07
N ARG A 672 -15.42 -3.18 -1.22
CA ARG A 672 -15.42 -4.65 -1.24
C ARG A 672 -15.75 -5.31 0.11
N ARG A 673 -15.39 -4.69 1.25
CA ARG A 673 -15.82 -5.18 2.59
C ARG A 673 -17.31 -4.98 2.81
N ARG A 674 -17.86 -3.85 2.35
CA ARG A 674 -19.24 -3.44 2.56
C ARG A 674 -20.18 -3.93 1.45
N GLY A 675 -19.66 -4.41 0.33
CA GLY A 675 -20.45 -4.98 -0.77
C GLY A 675 -21.27 -3.95 -1.56
N TYR A 676 -20.78 -2.72 -1.68
CA TYR A 676 -21.31 -1.69 -2.59
C TYR A 676 -20.33 -1.45 -3.75
N ARG A 677 -20.83 -0.97 -4.90
CA ARG A 677 -19.99 -0.56 -6.03
C ARG A 677 -19.32 0.79 -5.77
N LEU A 678 -18.09 0.98 -6.24
CA LEU A 678 -17.38 2.26 -6.16
C LEU A 678 -17.19 2.86 -7.56
N GLN A 679 -17.79 4.03 -7.78
CA GLN A 679 -17.62 4.83 -8.99
C GLN A 679 -16.58 5.94 -8.77
N ALA A 680 -15.71 6.15 -9.75
CA ALA A 680 -14.78 7.28 -9.81
C ALA A 680 -15.33 8.39 -10.72
N TRP A 681 -15.55 9.60 -10.21
CA TRP A 681 -16.06 10.73 -11.01
C TRP A 681 -15.27 12.05 -10.82
N THR A 682 -15.27 12.97 -11.78
CA THR A 682 -15.34 12.74 -13.24
C THR A 682 -13.89 12.55 -13.72
N VAL A 683 -13.62 11.52 -14.53
CA VAL A 683 -12.25 11.12 -14.91
C VAL A 683 -12.05 11.22 -16.42
N ASP A 684 -11.40 12.30 -16.87
CA ASP A 684 -11.19 12.59 -18.29
C ASP A 684 -9.75 12.32 -18.78
N ASP A 685 -8.81 12.08 -17.86
CA ASP A 685 -7.42 11.78 -18.20
C ASP A 685 -7.21 10.26 -18.39
N PRO A 686 -6.73 9.79 -19.56
CA PRO A 686 -6.57 8.35 -19.84
C PRO A 686 -5.61 7.61 -18.89
N VAL A 687 -4.60 8.30 -18.35
CA VAL A 687 -3.65 7.70 -17.39
C VAL A 687 -4.32 7.54 -16.02
N ARG A 688 -5.21 8.48 -15.63
CA ARG A 688 -6.09 8.34 -14.45
C ARG A 688 -7.13 7.26 -14.66
N MET A 689 -7.83 7.22 -15.79
CA MET A 689 -8.78 6.14 -16.12
C MET A 689 -8.09 4.79 -15.90
N ALA A 690 -6.96 4.56 -16.57
CA ALA A 690 -6.18 3.34 -16.47
C ALA A 690 -5.68 3.04 -15.05
N ARG A 691 -5.38 4.07 -14.23
CA ARG A 691 -5.03 3.94 -12.81
C ARG A 691 -6.22 3.52 -11.94
N TYR A 692 -7.45 3.95 -12.23
CA TYR A 692 -8.65 3.51 -11.48
C TYR A 692 -9.10 2.10 -11.89
N LEU A 693 -8.99 1.73 -13.18
CA LEU A 693 -9.08 0.33 -13.64
C LEU A 693 -8.06 -0.57 -12.91
N ASP A 694 -6.83 -0.07 -12.73
CA ASP A 694 -5.76 -0.76 -12.01
C ASP A 694 -6.02 -0.89 -10.49
N LEU A 695 -6.63 0.13 -9.88
CA LEU A 695 -7.08 0.07 -8.49
C LEU A 695 -8.24 -0.92 -8.31
N GLY A 696 -9.04 -1.10 -9.35
CA GLY A 696 -10.23 -1.96 -9.39
C GLY A 696 -11.44 -1.29 -8.74
N VAL A 697 -11.72 -0.05 -9.17
CA VAL A 697 -13.07 0.53 -9.06
C VAL A 697 -14.06 -0.28 -9.91
N ASP A 698 -15.36 -0.15 -9.63
CA ASP A 698 -16.40 -0.88 -10.34
C ASP A 698 -17.02 -0.06 -11.49
N ASP A 699 -16.83 1.27 -11.48
CA ASP A 699 -17.38 2.20 -12.47
C ASP A 699 -16.46 3.43 -12.64
N ILE A 700 -16.35 3.96 -13.86
CA ILE A 700 -15.69 5.24 -14.16
C ILE A 700 -16.69 6.16 -14.88
N SER A 701 -17.00 7.30 -14.26
CA SER A 701 -17.77 8.39 -14.84
C SER A 701 -16.84 9.39 -15.53
N THR A 702 -17.11 9.72 -16.80
CA THR A 702 -16.23 10.50 -17.67
C THR A 702 -17.00 11.36 -18.66
N ASN A 703 -16.45 12.52 -19.05
CA ASN A 703 -16.97 13.31 -20.16
C ASN A 703 -16.53 12.75 -21.54
N LEU A 704 -15.61 11.76 -21.56
CA LEU A 704 -14.96 11.19 -22.75
C LEU A 704 -15.21 9.66 -22.86
N PRO A 705 -16.46 9.20 -23.04
CA PRO A 705 -16.79 7.77 -22.98
C PRO A 705 -16.02 6.91 -24.00
N ALA A 706 -15.86 7.37 -25.24
CA ALA A 706 -15.14 6.61 -26.28
C ALA A 706 -13.65 6.35 -25.93
N GLU A 707 -13.01 7.29 -25.20
CA GLU A 707 -11.64 7.12 -24.74
C GLU A 707 -11.57 6.17 -23.55
N ALA A 708 -12.53 6.25 -22.63
CA ALA A 708 -12.60 5.33 -21.48
C ALA A 708 -12.92 3.89 -21.89
N VAL A 709 -13.80 3.68 -22.88
CA VAL A 709 -14.05 2.37 -23.52
C VAL A 709 -12.77 1.85 -24.17
N ARG A 710 -12.08 2.67 -24.98
CA ARG A 710 -10.78 2.29 -25.57
C ARG A 710 -9.76 1.87 -24.51
N VAL A 711 -9.64 2.63 -23.42
CA VAL A 711 -8.73 2.33 -22.30
C VAL A 711 -9.15 1.07 -21.53
N ARG A 712 -10.45 0.82 -21.33
CA ARG A 712 -10.98 -0.43 -20.77
C ARG A 712 -10.58 -1.63 -21.62
N ASP A 713 -10.83 -1.54 -22.93
CA ASP A 713 -10.68 -2.65 -23.86
C ASP A 713 -9.19 -2.97 -24.14
N ASP A 714 -8.32 -1.95 -24.23
CA ASP A 714 -6.86 -2.09 -24.24
C ASP A 714 -6.32 -2.81 -22.98
N ARG A 715 -6.97 -2.60 -21.81
CA ARG A 715 -6.64 -3.31 -20.57
C ARG A 715 -7.26 -4.71 -20.50
N ALA A 716 -8.43 -4.92 -21.10
CA ALA A 716 -9.03 -6.25 -21.25
C ALA A 716 -8.15 -7.17 -22.11
N ALA A 717 -7.51 -6.63 -23.16
CA ALA A 717 -6.58 -7.34 -24.04
C ALA A 717 -5.24 -7.76 -23.38
N LEU A 718 -4.93 -7.32 -22.16
CA LEU A 718 -3.71 -7.73 -21.44
C LEU A 718 -3.89 -9.08 -20.74
N ASN A 719 -2.86 -9.93 -20.79
CA ASN A 719 -2.84 -11.16 -19.99
C ASN A 719 -2.61 -10.88 -18.49
N ASP A 720 -2.94 -11.83 -17.60
CA ASP A 720 -2.91 -11.63 -16.14
C ASP A 720 -1.54 -11.12 -15.61
N ALA A 721 -0.41 -11.50 -16.23
CA ALA A 721 0.92 -11.02 -15.86
C ALA A 721 1.22 -9.59 -16.39
N GLU A 722 0.76 -9.26 -17.60
CA GLU A 722 0.79 -7.88 -18.11
C GLU A 722 -0.08 -6.94 -17.26
N ARG A 723 -1.29 -7.39 -16.86
CA ARG A 723 -2.18 -6.65 -15.94
C ARG A 723 -1.50 -6.39 -14.60
N LEU A 724 -0.86 -7.40 -14.00
CA LEU A 724 -0.12 -7.25 -12.75
C LEU A 724 1.04 -6.24 -12.86
N LEU A 725 1.81 -6.27 -13.96
CA LEU A 725 2.91 -5.33 -14.19
C LEU A 725 2.42 -3.90 -14.47
N ALA A 726 1.28 -3.74 -15.16
CA ALA A 726 0.64 -2.44 -15.37
C ALA A 726 0.16 -1.84 -14.04
N ARG A 727 -0.50 -2.64 -13.17
CA ARG A 727 -0.90 -2.27 -11.80
C ARG A 727 0.28 -1.86 -10.92
N LEU A 728 1.42 -2.55 -11.04
CA LEU A 728 2.64 -2.16 -10.36
C LEU A 728 3.17 -0.82 -10.91
N ARG A 729 3.22 -0.63 -12.24
CA ARG A 729 3.65 0.63 -12.87
C ARG A 729 2.80 1.83 -12.43
N SER A 730 1.48 1.68 -12.32
CA SER A 730 0.58 2.75 -11.87
C SER A 730 0.63 2.99 -10.34
N TRP A 731 1.07 2.01 -9.55
CA TRP A 731 1.38 2.22 -8.12
C TRP A 731 2.68 3.00 -7.89
N PHE A 732 3.71 2.80 -8.73
CA PHE A 732 5.01 3.48 -8.61
C PHE A 732 5.08 4.87 -9.26
N ARG A 733 4.10 5.25 -10.09
CA ARG A 733 3.92 6.62 -10.63
C ARG A 733 2.87 7.43 -9.83
N ARG A 734 2.86 7.28 -8.50
CA ARG A 734 1.97 8.01 -7.57
C ARG A 734 2.54 9.37 -7.19
#